data_AF-A0A0D2IR04-F1
#
_entry.id   AF-A0A0D2IR04-F1
#
_cell.length_a   1.000
_cell.length_b   1.000
_cell.length_c   1.000
_cell.angle_alpha   90.00
_cell.angle_beta   90.00
_cell.angle_gamma   90.00
#
_symmetry.space_group_name_H-M   'P 1'
#
loop_
_entity.id
_entity.type
_entity.pdbx_description
1 polymer ?
#
loop_
_entity_poly.entity_id
_entity_poly.type
_entity_poly.pdbx_seq_one_letter_code
_entity_poly.pdbx_strand_id
1 'polypeptide(L)'
;MPIDKSWPGYKKGTIPDDGFEWIWQEAIPADEPDRPVKVVTIPFGYEKRVLPRGWQKTPENMPLELEIIFEKDIEIVMRDGVKIYADIYRPADTGGKKIPIIMPYSPYGKGGGGANLMDVVPYRVGVPKSRQSGLEKFEGPDPNEWCRRGYAILDPNARGSFDSEGNLHYFGRKEGEDCYDIIEFAAKYDWCNGSVGMAGNSWLGIVQYWAAMEQPPHLKAIAPWEGLSDVYRDLCRRGGIPWAPFLKWVLMGIPGRGLQEAVTEMAEAHEFYDAYWESKRVDFSKIKIPSYILGSYSTMLHTIGSVRAWRDTDTDKKWLRFHPHQEWYEDYHYRSIDDLDRFFTRYLKGEENGWENTPKVRVSMYRFGEKYSLYDQVETDYPIPRTKYTKLYLTSNQTLQNSPGTEEAVHSYDSTSGDMVTYDYIFPERTTLAGFSKLKVFVSCQEHNDLDIYVMLRKLSIDGELMEQSNVPLHELPVKSVKEVANVNPTKYLGPTGILRASHRELDSQQSTEYWPVHPHLRADYVEPGDVVEMNIGIWPMGIIYEKGEGLRLQISGKTMVLPEWDNPHVKRMEPQFNKGHHRVHLGGKYAESFLLFSKSFENPFEPAMITPAATVQYLSGIRPNWLSGGASGFGAATAKRFAEAGAKVVISDINPDDGARIAESSPSIKFFQGDVTKAEDWQRLLGFILKEFGKVSILVNNAGTTYRNKPTLEVTEQEFDRVASVNLNSIFQAIRIIVSHLIERGSLQGHKGSCSRICPSRHPRNLVTQQQAMSPITPYKIDIPDEKIQRLKQQIALADFPDELPDVEPWSRGMPLADLKRLAAYWKNGFDWRKQEAKLNELPQFMTQIDIDGFGTYNIHFVHQPSPMKDAIPLLFCHGWPGSFAEITKILPMLISGGNDSPSFHVVVPSMVDYGFSSGAKKANFQFEQHAEVAHKLMVKLGYKEYVAQGGDLGYFVVRFLAMLYPESCKAQHINMCHPPEISAASHPVLWAQFEATPLTEHEKAGIARSRWFREEGFGYNLLQSTRPQTAGYAITASPVALLAWIYEKLHDWADDYPWTDDEALTWISIYYFSTAGAAASQRIYYEKTHRTPRNGFPLKDAHLEVQRYIDVPLGYSRFPKEIVLLPNIWVKAMGPLVFLAEHKKGGHFAAWELPEVLVQDLRTMFGKGGGAYGVVPGKSGYDQ
;
A
#
# COMPACT_ATOMS: atom_id res chain seq x y z
N MET A 1 40.02 -16.97 -15.36
CA MET A 1 39.06 -18.03 -14.97
C MET A 1 39.31 -19.26 -15.83
N PRO A 2 38.89 -20.48 -15.49
CA PRO A 2 38.76 -21.48 -16.55
C PRO A 2 37.60 -21.05 -17.44
N ILE A 3 37.88 -20.29 -18.51
CA ILE A 3 36.88 -20.10 -19.56
C ILE A 3 36.61 -21.49 -20.13
N ASP A 4 35.38 -21.97 -19.98
CA ASP A 4 34.95 -23.16 -20.69
C ASP A 4 34.98 -22.86 -22.20
N LYS A 5 36.06 -23.32 -22.85
CA LYS A 5 36.29 -23.18 -24.29
C LYS A 5 35.28 -23.95 -25.14
N SER A 6 34.47 -24.82 -24.51
CA SER A 6 33.41 -25.56 -25.19
C SER A 6 32.11 -24.78 -25.37
N TRP A 7 31.99 -23.57 -24.80
CA TRP A 7 30.81 -22.72 -24.96
C TRP A 7 30.77 -22.03 -26.35
N PRO A 8 29.60 -21.95 -27.01
CA PRO A 8 29.46 -21.34 -28.34
C PRO A 8 29.87 -19.87 -28.38
N GLY A 9 30.43 -19.40 -29.51
CA GLY A 9 30.73 -17.97 -29.76
C GLY A 9 32.20 -17.55 -29.61
N TYR A 10 33.18 -18.44 -29.82
CA TYR A 10 34.58 -18.09 -29.56
C TYR A 10 35.19 -17.07 -30.54
N LYS A 11 35.79 -16.01 -29.94
CA LYS A 11 36.69 -14.95 -30.47
C LYS A 11 36.95 -14.93 -31.98
N LYS A 12 36.55 -13.83 -32.66
CA LYS A 12 36.82 -13.64 -34.11
C LYS A 12 37.95 -12.66 -34.46
N GLY A 13 38.57 -12.02 -33.45
CA GLY A 13 39.73 -11.14 -33.66
C GLY A 13 39.71 -9.92 -32.74
N THR A 14 40.69 -9.03 -32.91
CA THR A 14 40.69 -7.70 -32.31
C THR A 14 40.40 -6.65 -33.39
N ILE A 15 39.56 -5.67 -33.07
CA ILE A 15 39.29 -4.52 -33.94
C ILE A 15 39.71 -3.26 -33.17
N PRO A 16 40.68 -2.47 -33.66
CA PRO A 16 40.99 -1.17 -33.07
C PRO A 16 39.82 -0.22 -33.29
N ASP A 17 39.26 0.31 -32.20
CA ASP A 17 38.21 1.33 -32.22
C ASP A 17 38.29 2.14 -30.91
N ASP A 18 37.98 3.43 -30.93
CA ASP A 18 38.10 4.35 -29.77
C ASP A 18 39.45 4.34 -29.01
N GLY A 19 40.54 3.96 -29.69
CA GLY A 19 41.90 4.05 -29.15
C GLY A 19 42.37 2.85 -28.31
N PHE A 20 41.64 1.73 -28.29
CA PHE A 20 42.08 0.45 -27.74
C PHE A 20 41.56 -0.74 -28.56
N GLU A 21 42.09 -1.94 -28.32
CA GLU A 21 41.72 -3.15 -29.07
C GLU A 21 40.46 -3.81 -28.48
N TRP A 22 39.36 -3.85 -29.24
CA TRP A 22 38.15 -4.55 -28.83
C TRP A 22 38.19 -6.02 -29.22
N ILE A 23 37.84 -6.90 -28.28
CA ILE A 23 37.63 -8.32 -28.53
C ILE A 23 36.15 -8.56 -28.82
N TRP A 24 35.88 -9.13 -30.00
CA TRP A 24 34.52 -9.39 -30.47
C TRP A 24 34.21 -10.88 -30.52
N GLN A 25 32.94 -11.20 -30.27
CA GLN A 25 32.34 -12.51 -30.48
C GLN A 25 31.12 -12.39 -31.41
N GLU A 26 30.76 -13.49 -32.07
CA GLU A 26 29.52 -13.53 -32.85
C GLU A 26 28.30 -13.49 -31.91
N ALA A 27 27.32 -12.67 -32.26
CA ALA A 27 26.02 -12.74 -31.61
C ALA A 27 25.28 -13.99 -32.11
N ILE A 28 24.50 -14.62 -31.23
CA ILE A 28 23.67 -15.76 -31.62
C ILE A 28 22.33 -15.18 -32.10
N PRO A 29 21.81 -15.56 -33.28
CA PRO A 29 20.50 -15.10 -33.74
C PRO A 29 19.34 -15.58 -32.84
N ALA A 30 18.19 -14.90 -32.91
CA ALA A 30 16.99 -15.28 -32.17
C ALA A 30 16.32 -16.55 -32.73
N ASP A 31 16.55 -16.82 -34.01
CA ASP A 31 16.02 -17.94 -34.80
C ASP A 31 16.97 -19.15 -34.87
N GLU A 32 18.10 -19.11 -34.17
CA GLU A 32 19.04 -20.24 -34.06
C GLU A 32 18.38 -21.42 -33.32
N PRO A 33 18.12 -22.57 -33.97
CA PRO A 33 17.33 -23.65 -33.39
C PRO A 33 17.92 -24.24 -32.10
N ASP A 34 19.25 -24.33 -32.02
CA ASP A 34 19.97 -24.97 -30.93
C ASP A 34 20.55 -23.96 -29.93
N ARG A 35 19.93 -22.77 -29.80
CA ARG A 35 20.39 -21.74 -28.88
C ARG A 35 20.43 -22.26 -27.42
N PRO A 36 21.52 -22.01 -26.68
CA PRO A 36 21.64 -22.47 -25.28
C PRO A 36 20.62 -21.87 -24.31
N VAL A 37 20.22 -20.61 -24.53
CA VAL A 37 19.20 -19.90 -23.74
C VAL A 37 18.03 -19.59 -24.66
N LYS A 38 16.87 -20.18 -24.37
CA LYS A 38 15.66 -19.92 -25.16
C LYS A 38 15.21 -18.47 -24.99
N VAL A 39 14.83 -17.86 -26.11
CA VAL A 39 14.31 -16.49 -26.18
C VAL A 39 12.95 -16.49 -26.87
N VAL A 40 12.07 -15.58 -26.50
CA VAL A 40 10.80 -15.37 -27.19
C VAL A 40 11.06 -14.56 -28.45
N THR A 41 10.86 -15.17 -29.62
CA THR A 41 11.04 -14.50 -30.92
C THR A 41 9.74 -13.84 -31.35
N ILE A 42 9.81 -12.55 -31.69
CA ILE A 42 8.71 -11.80 -32.31
C ILE A 42 9.05 -11.67 -33.80
N PRO A 43 8.18 -12.11 -34.74
CA PRO A 43 8.47 -12.02 -36.16
C PRO A 43 8.76 -10.57 -36.58
N PHE A 44 9.83 -10.35 -37.34
CA PHE A 44 10.21 -9.02 -37.83
C PHE A 44 9.32 -8.57 -38.99
N GLY A 45 8.93 -7.29 -38.99
CA GLY A 45 8.18 -6.66 -40.08
C GLY A 45 7.25 -5.56 -39.58
N TYR A 46 7.23 -4.44 -40.31
CA TYR A 46 6.38 -3.30 -39.97
C TYR A 46 4.90 -3.70 -39.95
N GLU A 47 4.23 -3.34 -38.86
CA GLU A 47 2.80 -3.54 -38.68
C GLU A 47 2.22 -2.35 -37.90
N LYS A 48 1.04 -1.88 -38.30
CA LYS A 48 0.28 -0.90 -37.54
C LYS A 48 -1.13 -1.40 -37.31
N ARG A 49 -1.53 -1.53 -36.04
CA ARG A 49 -2.87 -1.97 -35.66
C ARG A 49 -3.36 -1.31 -34.38
N VAL A 50 -4.65 -1.41 -34.12
CA VAL A 50 -5.24 -1.06 -32.83
C VAL A 50 -5.44 -2.35 -32.04
N LEU A 51 -4.84 -2.44 -30.86
CA LEU A 51 -5.12 -3.48 -29.88
C LEU A 51 -6.38 -3.05 -29.11
N PRO A 52 -7.49 -3.79 -29.20
CA PRO A 52 -8.74 -3.39 -28.55
C PRO A 52 -8.65 -3.53 -27.03
N ARG A 53 -9.48 -2.78 -26.32
CA ARG A 53 -9.70 -2.99 -24.88
C ARG A 53 -10.11 -4.45 -24.63
N GLY A 54 -9.53 -5.07 -23.61
CA GLY A 54 -9.73 -6.49 -23.28
C GLY A 54 -8.79 -7.44 -24.03
N TRP A 55 -7.99 -6.97 -25.00
CA TRP A 55 -6.97 -7.79 -25.65
C TRP A 55 -5.95 -8.31 -24.62
N GLN A 56 -5.50 -9.56 -24.81
CA GLN A 56 -4.49 -10.19 -23.98
C GLN A 56 -3.43 -10.83 -24.89
N LYS A 57 -2.15 -10.73 -24.52
CA LYS A 57 -1.08 -11.44 -25.24
C LYS A 57 -1.19 -12.94 -25.03
N THR A 58 -1.44 -13.35 -23.79
CA THR A 58 -1.78 -14.72 -23.39
C THR A 58 -2.87 -14.68 -22.32
N PRO A 59 -3.63 -15.77 -22.10
CA PRO A 59 -4.66 -15.79 -21.05
C PRO A 59 -4.15 -15.52 -19.63
N GLU A 60 -2.85 -15.70 -19.37
CA GLU A 60 -2.21 -15.44 -18.08
C GLU A 60 -1.88 -13.96 -17.85
N ASN A 61 -1.81 -13.17 -18.92
CA ASN A 61 -1.46 -11.75 -18.87
C ASN A 61 -2.68 -10.87 -18.54
N MET A 62 -2.43 -9.68 -18.02
CA MET A 62 -3.47 -8.68 -17.77
C MET A 62 -4.16 -8.25 -19.08
N PRO A 63 -5.50 -8.23 -19.15
CA PRO A 63 -6.22 -7.67 -20.29
C PRO A 63 -6.01 -6.16 -20.38
N LEU A 64 -5.89 -5.64 -21.61
CA LEU A 64 -5.74 -4.20 -21.83
C LEU A 64 -6.96 -3.43 -21.30
N GLU A 65 -6.72 -2.34 -20.56
CA GLU A 65 -7.80 -1.52 -19.98
C GLU A 65 -8.32 -0.44 -20.94
N LEU A 66 -7.58 -0.19 -22.02
CA LEU A 66 -7.88 0.79 -23.06
C LEU A 66 -7.47 0.27 -24.45
N GLU A 67 -7.96 0.95 -25.48
CA GLU A 67 -7.47 0.72 -26.85
C GLU A 67 -6.09 1.36 -27.02
N ILE A 68 -5.15 0.58 -27.56
CA ILE A 68 -3.77 1.00 -27.79
C ILE A 68 -3.48 0.93 -29.29
N ILE A 69 -3.01 2.04 -29.87
CA ILE A 69 -2.39 2.03 -31.18
C ILE A 69 -0.99 1.44 -31.02
N PHE A 70 -0.77 0.33 -31.70
CA PHE A 70 0.48 -0.41 -31.73
C PHE A 70 1.12 -0.28 -33.12
N GLU A 71 2.31 0.32 -33.17
CA GLU A 71 3.13 0.42 -34.38
C GLU A 71 4.42 -0.37 -34.15
N LYS A 72 4.59 -1.46 -34.89
CA LYS A 72 5.66 -2.43 -34.71
C LYS A 72 6.78 -2.23 -35.73
N ASP A 73 8.02 -2.45 -35.31
CA ASP A 73 9.22 -2.41 -36.15
C ASP A 73 9.37 -1.10 -36.95
N ILE A 74 9.15 0.05 -36.29
CA ILE A 74 9.49 1.34 -36.87
C ILE A 74 11.00 1.43 -37.08
N GLU A 75 11.42 1.83 -38.28
CA GLU A 75 12.83 2.02 -38.62
C GLU A 75 13.28 3.41 -38.14
N ILE A 76 14.35 3.45 -37.35
CA ILE A 76 15.01 4.68 -36.91
C ILE A 76 16.46 4.64 -37.36
N VAL A 77 16.86 5.59 -38.21
CA VAL A 77 18.22 5.67 -38.75
C VAL A 77 19.08 6.53 -37.84
N MET A 78 20.13 5.95 -37.28
CA MET A 78 21.11 6.64 -36.42
C MET A 78 22.02 7.55 -37.25
N ARG A 79 22.76 8.45 -36.60
CA ARG A 79 23.69 9.39 -37.25
C ARG A 79 24.78 8.73 -38.10
N ASP A 80 25.12 7.48 -37.80
CA ASP A 80 26.12 6.68 -38.52
C ASP A 80 25.50 5.77 -39.59
N GLY A 81 24.20 5.90 -39.85
CA GLY A 81 23.46 5.15 -40.86
C GLY A 81 22.94 3.79 -40.40
N VAL A 82 23.27 3.34 -39.18
CA VAL A 82 22.74 2.10 -38.62
C VAL A 82 21.25 2.23 -38.33
N LYS A 83 20.50 1.17 -38.65
CA LYS A 83 19.06 1.10 -38.41
C LYS A 83 18.76 0.41 -37.09
N ILE A 84 18.03 1.10 -36.23
CA ILE A 84 17.44 0.55 -35.01
C ILE A 84 15.94 0.41 -35.20
N TYR A 85 15.39 -0.73 -34.77
CA TYR A 85 13.96 -1.00 -34.86
C TYR A 85 13.28 -0.89 -33.50
N ALA A 86 12.14 -0.21 -33.46
CA ALA A 86 11.37 0.03 -32.24
C ALA A 86 9.88 -0.27 -32.40
N ASP A 87 9.21 -0.51 -31.28
CA ASP A 87 7.75 -0.58 -31.20
C ASP A 87 7.21 0.68 -30.53
N ILE A 88 6.03 1.14 -30.94
CA ILE A 88 5.31 2.24 -30.30
C ILE A 88 3.97 1.74 -29.79
N TYR A 89 3.72 2.00 -28.50
CA TYR A 89 2.42 1.83 -27.86
C TYR A 89 1.90 3.20 -27.43
N ARG A 90 0.70 3.58 -27.85
CA ARG A 90 0.07 4.82 -27.38
C ARG A 90 -1.45 4.68 -27.28
N PRO A 91 -2.11 5.44 -26.39
CA PRO A 91 -3.58 5.48 -26.34
C PRO A 91 -4.17 5.81 -27.71
N ALA A 92 -5.24 5.09 -28.09
CA ALA A 92 -5.98 5.39 -29.31
C ALA A 92 -6.71 6.74 -29.23
N ASP A 93 -7.23 7.08 -28.04
CA ASP A 93 -7.85 8.37 -27.73
C ASP A 93 -7.07 9.10 -26.64
N THR A 94 -6.58 10.29 -26.95
CA THR A 94 -5.92 11.21 -26.00
C THR A 94 -6.78 12.44 -25.68
N GLY A 95 -8.02 12.49 -26.16
CA GLY A 95 -8.89 13.66 -26.04
C GLY A 95 -8.33 14.88 -26.79
N GLY A 96 -7.60 14.66 -27.89
CA GLY A 96 -6.94 15.71 -28.68
C GLY A 96 -5.67 16.30 -28.05
N LYS A 97 -5.19 15.76 -26.92
CA LYS A 97 -3.95 16.22 -26.27
C LYS A 97 -2.74 15.52 -26.87
N LYS A 98 -1.66 16.28 -27.02
CA LYS A 98 -0.33 15.69 -27.26
C LYS A 98 0.20 15.11 -25.96
N ILE A 99 0.89 13.97 -26.04
CA ILE A 99 1.35 13.21 -24.87
C ILE A 99 2.87 13.01 -24.87
N PRO A 100 3.52 12.87 -23.70
CA PRO A 100 4.93 12.51 -23.61
C PRO A 100 5.19 11.04 -23.97
N ILE A 101 6.46 10.74 -24.27
CA ILE A 101 6.96 9.39 -24.55
C ILE A 101 7.85 8.92 -23.39
N ILE A 102 7.75 7.65 -23.00
CA ILE A 102 8.70 6.95 -22.14
C ILE A 102 9.47 5.95 -22.99
N MET A 103 10.80 5.98 -22.92
CA MET A 103 11.69 5.11 -23.70
C MET A 103 12.46 4.12 -22.82
N PRO A 104 12.05 2.84 -22.77
CA PRO A 104 12.81 1.75 -22.15
C PRO A 104 13.85 1.14 -23.10
N TYR A 105 14.99 1.81 -23.27
CA TYR A 105 16.05 1.34 -24.16
C TYR A 105 16.87 0.21 -23.52
N SER A 106 16.93 -0.96 -24.18
CA SER A 106 17.86 -2.06 -23.85
C SER A 106 17.90 -3.14 -24.95
N PRO A 107 18.85 -4.08 -24.88
CA PRO A 107 18.92 -5.21 -25.80
C PRO A 107 17.98 -6.39 -25.44
N TYR A 108 17.05 -6.25 -24.49
CA TYR A 108 16.24 -7.37 -23.99
C TYR A 108 15.05 -7.80 -24.83
N GLY A 109 14.79 -7.11 -25.94
CA GLY A 109 13.69 -7.45 -26.86
C GLY A 109 12.42 -6.64 -26.61
N LYS A 110 11.93 -6.01 -27.66
CA LYS A 110 10.67 -5.27 -27.68
C LYS A 110 9.45 -6.17 -27.83
N GLY A 111 8.28 -5.65 -27.45
CA GLY A 111 6.99 -6.35 -27.57
C GLY A 111 6.89 -7.62 -26.73
N GLY A 112 7.55 -7.63 -25.58
CA GLY A 112 7.73 -8.78 -24.69
C GLY A 112 8.38 -9.98 -25.38
N GLY A 113 9.33 -9.72 -26.29
CA GLY A 113 10.27 -10.70 -26.82
C GLY A 113 11.47 -10.90 -25.90
N GLY A 114 12.42 -11.74 -26.32
CA GLY A 114 13.68 -11.98 -25.60
C GLY A 114 13.58 -12.93 -24.41
N ALA A 115 14.58 -12.88 -23.53
CA ALA A 115 14.62 -13.67 -22.30
C ALA A 115 14.02 -12.86 -21.15
N ASN A 116 12.84 -13.24 -20.67
CA ASN A 116 12.27 -12.68 -19.44
C ASN A 116 12.77 -13.47 -18.23
N LEU A 117 13.68 -12.88 -17.45
CA LEU A 117 14.33 -13.60 -16.35
C LEU A 117 13.40 -13.81 -15.14
N MET A 118 12.35 -13.01 -14.97
CA MET A 118 11.36 -13.24 -13.90
C MET A 118 10.70 -14.61 -14.03
N ASP A 119 10.53 -15.12 -15.25
CA ASP A 119 9.85 -16.39 -15.52
C ASP A 119 10.63 -17.62 -15.03
N VAL A 120 11.95 -17.48 -14.80
CA VAL A 120 12.83 -18.57 -14.35
C VAL A 120 13.31 -18.42 -12.91
N VAL A 121 12.98 -17.30 -12.25
CA VAL A 121 13.29 -17.07 -10.84
C VAL A 121 12.12 -17.56 -9.98
N PRO A 122 12.39 -18.20 -8.81
CA PRO A 122 11.32 -18.68 -7.94
C PRO A 122 10.27 -17.62 -7.64
N TYR A 123 9.00 -18.04 -7.71
CA TYR A 123 7.82 -17.21 -7.43
C TYR A 123 7.65 -15.97 -8.34
N ARG A 124 8.41 -15.87 -9.45
CA ARG A 124 8.50 -14.64 -10.27
C ARG A 124 8.74 -13.40 -9.42
N VAL A 125 9.52 -13.53 -8.35
CA VAL A 125 9.79 -12.48 -7.34
C VAL A 125 8.53 -11.77 -6.79
N GLY A 126 7.38 -12.44 -6.74
CA GLY A 126 6.12 -11.85 -6.28
C GLY A 126 5.39 -11.01 -7.34
N VAL A 127 5.78 -11.10 -8.61
CA VAL A 127 5.14 -10.43 -9.75
C VAL A 127 4.44 -11.47 -10.63
N PRO A 128 3.15 -11.77 -10.39
CA PRO A 128 2.41 -12.69 -11.25
C PRO A 128 2.20 -12.09 -12.65
N LYS A 129 2.10 -12.92 -13.69
CA LYS A 129 1.81 -12.45 -15.07
C LYS A 129 0.51 -11.67 -15.16
N SER A 130 -0.45 -11.91 -14.26
CA SER A 130 -1.70 -11.14 -14.18
C SER A 130 -1.51 -9.68 -13.73
N ARG A 131 -0.29 -9.29 -13.34
CA ARG A 131 0.12 -7.89 -13.08
C ARG A 131 0.74 -7.21 -14.31
N GLN A 132 0.94 -7.93 -15.42
CA GLN A 132 1.65 -7.47 -16.60
C GLN A 132 0.85 -7.76 -17.89
N SER A 133 0.84 -6.84 -18.85
CA SER A 133 0.17 -7.05 -20.15
C SER A 133 0.86 -8.07 -21.04
N GLY A 134 2.14 -8.35 -20.79
CA GLY A 134 3.02 -9.16 -21.61
C GLY A 134 3.58 -8.40 -22.82
N LEU A 135 3.21 -7.12 -23.00
CA LEU A 135 3.73 -6.25 -24.05
C LEU A 135 5.02 -5.55 -23.63
N GLU A 136 5.24 -5.43 -22.32
CA GLU A 136 6.42 -4.79 -21.74
C GLU A 136 7.72 -5.46 -22.17
N LYS A 137 8.74 -4.64 -22.41
CA LYS A 137 10.12 -5.11 -22.36
C LYS A 137 10.43 -5.58 -20.95
N PHE A 138 11.22 -6.65 -20.82
CA PHE A 138 11.76 -7.06 -19.52
C PHE A 138 12.45 -5.87 -18.81
N GLU A 139 12.19 -5.69 -17.51
CA GLU A 139 12.64 -4.54 -16.68
C GLU A 139 12.04 -3.17 -17.07
N GLY A 140 11.08 -3.17 -17.99
CA GLY A 140 10.49 -1.98 -18.57
C GLY A 140 9.10 -1.63 -18.04
N PRO A 141 8.67 -0.38 -18.28
CA PRO A 141 7.32 0.10 -18.02
C PRO A 141 6.28 -0.68 -18.85
N ASP A 142 5.18 -1.09 -18.24
CA ASP A 142 4.09 -1.80 -18.92
C ASP A 142 3.27 -0.85 -19.82
N PRO A 143 3.19 -1.10 -21.15
CA PRO A 143 2.37 -0.30 -22.05
C PRO A 143 0.91 -0.14 -21.59
N ASN A 144 0.29 -1.14 -20.98
CA ASN A 144 -1.09 -1.05 -20.49
C ASN A 144 -1.21 -0.01 -19.37
N GLU A 145 -0.26 -0.02 -18.42
CA GLU A 145 -0.25 0.90 -17.28
C GLU A 145 0.05 2.33 -17.70
N TRP A 146 1.08 2.53 -18.52
CA TRP A 146 1.56 3.86 -18.87
C TRP A 146 0.73 4.53 -19.97
N CYS A 147 0.14 3.77 -20.90
CA CYS A 147 -0.85 4.32 -21.82
C CYS A 147 -2.08 4.83 -21.06
N ARG A 148 -2.57 4.08 -20.07
CA ARG A 148 -3.70 4.52 -19.21
C ARG A 148 -3.41 5.82 -18.46
N ARG A 149 -2.14 6.07 -18.12
CA ARG A 149 -1.67 7.32 -17.48
C ARG A 149 -1.40 8.46 -18.46
N GLY A 150 -1.65 8.27 -19.75
CA GLY A 150 -1.50 9.31 -20.78
C GLY A 150 -0.06 9.49 -21.25
N TYR A 151 0.71 8.40 -21.31
CA TYR A 151 2.05 8.36 -21.93
C TYR A 151 2.03 7.43 -23.15
N ALA A 152 2.94 7.63 -24.09
CA ALA A 152 3.29 6.62 -25.07
C ALA A 152 4.56 5.87 -24.60
N ILE A 153 4.70 4.61 -24.99
CA ILE A 153 5.95 3.85 -24.85
C ILE A 153 6.60 3.73 -26.22
N LEU A 154 7.86 4.12 -26.33
CA LEU A 154 8.72 3.85 -27.50
C LEU A 154 9.76 2.82 -27.08
N ASP A 155 9.64 1.61 -27.60
CA ASP A 155 10.35 0.41 -27.16
C ASP A 155 11.39 -0.06 -28.21
N PRO A 156 12.60 0.51 -28.23
CA PRO A 156 13.65 0.17 -29.20
C PRO A 156 14.43 -1.08 -28.80
N ASN A 157 14.80 -1.91 -29.77
CA ASN A 157 15.88 -2.89 -29.60
C ASN A 157 17.22 -2.20 -29.79
N ALA A 158 18.11 -2.30 -28.80
CA ALA A 158 19.44 -1.71 -28.88
C ALA A 158 20.23 -2.15 -30.13
N ARG A 159 21.17 -1.31 -30.57
CA ARG A 159 22.12 -1.63 -31.66
C ARG A 159 22.71 -3.03 -31.50
N GLY A 160 22.76 -3.78 -32.60
CA GLY A 160 23.30 -5.14 -32.65
C GLY A 160 22.47 -6.21 -31.94
N SER A 161 21.29 -5.86 -31.41
CA SER A 161 20.36 -6.81 -30.79
C SER A 161 19.15 -7.10 -31.69
N PHE A 162 18.69 -8.34 -31.69
CA PHE A 162 17.63 -8.86 -32.57
C PHE A 162 17.91 -8.49 -34.03
N ASP A 163 17.01 -7.74 -34.65
CA ASP A 163 17.10 -7.28 -36.04
C ASP A 163 17.63 -5.85 -36.18
N SER A 164 17.94 -5.15 -35.07
CA SER A 164 18.66 -3.88 -35.14
C SER A 164 20.09 -4.11 -35.64
N GLU A 165 20.51 -3.29 -36.58
CA GLU A 165 21.80 -3.39 -37.24
C GLU A 165 22.97 -3.00 -36.31
N GLY A 166 24.20 -3.18 -36.80
CA GLY A 166 25.43 -2.80 -36.10
C GLY A 166 25.93 -3.87 -35.13
N ASN A 167 26.88 -3.47 -34.28
CA ASN A 167 27.49 -4.33 -33.27
C ASN A 167 27.07 -3.88 -31.87
N LEU A 168 26.81 -4.84 -30.98
CA LEU A 168 26.42 -4.55 -29.60
C LEU A 168 27.65 -4.20 -28.76
N HIS A 169 27.75 -2.93 -28.38
CA HIS A 169 28.69 -2.49 -27.35
C HIS A 169 28.03 -2.66 -25.98
N TYR A 170 28.79 -3.20 -25.02
CA TYR A 170 28.30 -3.43 -23.66
C TYR A 170 28.49 -2.18 -22.81
N PHE A 171 27.46 -1.35 -22.65
CA PHE A 171 27.52 -0.06 -21.94
C PHE A 171 28.53 0.93 -22.52
N GLY A 172 28.29 2.21 -22.27
CA GLY A 172 29.20 3.28 -22.67
C GLY A 172 28.54 4.29 -23.59
N ARG A 173 29.38 5.17 -24.10
CA ARG A 173 28.96 6.36 -24.84
C ARG A 173 28.12 6.04 -26.07
N LYS A 174 28.44 4.95 -26.79
CA LYS A 174 27.74 4.58 -28.02
C LYS A 174 26.24 4.36 -27.82
N GLU A 175 25.83 3.71 -26.74
CA GLU A 175 24.41 3.55 -26.41
C GLU A 175 23.74 4.89 -26.07
N GLY A 176 24.49 5.82 -25.45
CA GLY A 176 24.03 7.19 -25.20
C GLY A 176 23.77 7.97 -26.50
N GLU A 177 24.66 7.84 -27.49
CA GLU A 177 24.48 8.47 -28.81
C GLU A 177 23.27 7.90 -29.57
N ASP A 178 23.07 6.58 -29.52
CA ASP A 178 21.90 5.93 -30.11
C ASP A 178 20.62 6.42 -29.43
N CYS A 179 20.61 6.48 -28.09
CA CYS A 179 19.49 7.04 -27.33
C CYS A 179 19.20 8.50 -27.72
N TYR A 180 20.24 9.33 -27.90
CA TYR A 180 20.09 10.71 -28.35
C TYR A 180 19.32 10.75 -29.68
N ASP A 181 19.76 9.98 -30.67
CA ASP A 181 19.16 10.00 -32.01
C ASP A 181 17.70 9.50 -31.99
N ILE A 182 17.42 8.46 -31.19
CA ILE A 182 16.06 7.94 -31.00
C ILE A 182 15.15 8.98 -30.33
N ILE A 183 15.63 9.65 -29.28
CA ILE A 183 14.86 10.69 -28.55
C ILE A 183 14.50 11.85 -29.48
N GLU A 184 15.47 12.33 -30.27
CA GLU A 184 15.26 13.44 -31.21
C GLU A 184 14.41 13.05 -32.42
N PHE A 185 14.41 11.77 -32.80
CA PHE A 185 13.45 11.23 -33.75
C PHE A 185 12.03 11.21 -33.15
N ALA A 186 11.88 10.66 -31.95
CA ALA A 186 10.61 10.46 -31.27
C ALA A 186 9.88 11.79 -30.97
N ALA A 187 10.61 12.82 -30.58
CA ALA A 187 10.03 14.12 -30.25
C ALA A 187 9.36 14.83 -31.43
N LYS A 188 9.61 14.39 -32.68
CA LYS A 188 9.05 14.97 -33.90
C LYS A 188 7.65 14.44 -34.25
N TYR A 189 7.17 13.38 -33.58
CA TYR A 189 5.82 12.89 -33.81
C TYR A 189 4.78 14.00 -33.52
N ASP A 190 3.78 14.12 -34.39
CA ASP A 190 2.75 15.16 -34.30
C ASP A 190 1.90 15.04 -33.02
N TRP A 191 1.68 13.82 -32.54
CA TRP A 191 1.00 13.50 -31.28
C TRP A 191 1.91 13.59 -30.04
N CYS A 192 3.23 13.71 -30.19
CA CYS A 192 4.14 13.88 -29.07
C CYS A 192 4.13 15.32 -28.58
N ASN A 193 4.14 15.55 -27.26
CA ASN A 193 4.20 16.89 -26.68
C ASN A 193 5.63 17.51 -26.70
N GLY A 194 6.60 16.83 -27.30
CA GLY A 194 8.01 17.23 -27.32
C GLY A 194 8.81 16.83 -26.08
N SER A 195 8.22 16.05 -25.15
CA SER A 195 8.91 15.52 -23.98
C SER A 195 9.09 14.02 -24.08
N VAL A 196 10.35 13.58 -23.96
CA VAL A 196 10.72 12.18 -23.78
C VAL A 196 11.29 12.01 -22.38
N GLY A 197 10.87 10.96 -21.69
CA GLY A 197 11.51 10.47 -20.48
C GLY A 197 12.05 9.07 -20.68
N MET A 198 12.97 8.64 -19.83
CA MET A 198 13.43 7.25 -19.80
C MET A 198 13.16 6.65 -18.43
N ALA A 199 12.83 5.35 -18.42
CA ALA A 199 12.55 4.58 -17.23
C ALA A 199 12.93 3.11 -17.46
N GLY A 200 13.27 2.42 -16.37
CA GLY A 200 13.50 0.99 -16.35
C GLY A 200 14.63 0.60 -15.41
N ASN A 201 14.77 -0.70 -15.23
CA ASN A 201 15.69 -1.33 -14.30
C ASN A 201 16.99 -1.84 -14.96
N SER A 202 18.08 -2.02 -14.20
CA SER A 202 19.34 -2.64 -14.63
C SER A 202 19.89 -2.08 -15.94
N TRP A 203 19.90 -2.80 -17.08
CA TRP A 203 20.43 -2.25 -18.36
C TRP A 203 19.67 -0.98 -18.77
N LEU A 204 18.34 -1.00 -18.63
CA LEU A 204 17.49 0.17 -18.91
C LEU A 204 17.81 1.32 -17.94
N GLY A 205 18.20 1.00 -16.70
CA GLY A 205 18.65 1.99 -15.70
C GLY A 205 20.03 2.57 -16.02
N ILE A 206 20.97 1.73 -16.46
CA ILE A 206 22.37 2.10 -16.74
C ILE A 206 22.46 3.02 -17.95
N VAL A 207 21.77 2.67 -19.05
CA VAL A 207 21.83 3.44 -20.30
C VAL A 207 21.23 4.84 -20.15
N GLN A 208 20.31 5.05 -19.21
CA GLN A 208 19.77 6.38 -18.92
C GLN A 208 20.84 7.39 -18.52
N TYR A 209 21.88 6.95 -17.80
CA TYR A 209 22.99 7.83 -17.46
C TYR A 209 23.75 8.27 -18.72
N TRP A 210 24.06 7.32 -19.60
CA TRP A 210 24.74 7.58 -20.87
C TRP A 210 23.92 8.47 -21.80
N ALA A 211 22.62 8.21 -21.94
CA ALA A 211 21.71 9.03 -22.72
C ALA A 211 21.64 10.48 -22.18
N ALA A 212 21.54 10.65 -20.86
CA ALA A 212 21.49 11.97 -20.25
C ALA A 212 22.82 12.73 -20.33
N MET A 213 23.96 12.04 -20.35
CA MET A 213 25.29 12.65 -20.56
C MET A 213 25.42 13.28 -21.95
N GLU A 214 24.75 12.73 -22.97
CA GLU A 214 24.73 13.29 -24.32
C GLU A 214 23.76 14.48 -24.46
N GLN A 215 22.99 14.79 -23.41
CA GLN A 215 22.10 15.96 -23.30
C GLN A 215 21.14 16.20 -24.49
N PRO A 216 20.38 15.18 -24.95
CA PRO A 216 19.36 15.39 -25.97
C PRO A 216 18.31 16.41 -25.50
N PRO A 217 18.01 17.46 -26.29
CA PRO A 217 17.17 18.56 -25.84
C PRO A 217 15.74 18.14 -25.50
N HIS A 218 15.22 17.05 -26.08
CA HIS A 218 13.87 16.54 -25.78
C HIS A 218 13.82 15.52 -24.64
N LEU A 219 14.95 15.09 -24.08
CA LEU A 219 14.98 14.29 -22.86
C LEU A 219 14.76 15.20 -21.65
N LYS A 220 13.57 15.08 -21.03
CA LYS A 220 13.16 16.00 -19.96
C LYS A 220 13.35 15.43 -18.55
N ALA A 221 13.43 14.11 -18.42
CA ALA A 221 13.68 13.44 -17.14
C ALA A 221 14.17 12.00 -17.34
N ILE A 222 14.98 11.52 -16.40
CA ILE A 222 15.37 10.11 -16.31
C ILE A 222 14.95 9.52 -14.96
N ALA A 223 14.56 8.24 -14.95
CA ALA A 223 14.29 7.45 -13.78
C ALA A 223 15.13 6.15 -13.81
N PRO A 224 16.44 6.25 -13.55
CA PRO A 224 17.33 5.10 -13.54
C PRO A 224 17.08 4.29 -12.26
N TRP A 225 16.37 3.19 -12.39
CA TRP A 225 16.07 2.31 -11.26
C TRP A 225 17.13 1.23 -11.20
N GLU A 226 17.91 1.20 -10.13
CA GLU A 226 18.99 0.22 -9.91
C GLU A 226 19.95 0.10 -11.10
N GLY A 227 20.75 1.14 -11.36
CA GLY A 227 21.78 1.13 -12.42
C GLY A 227 23.20 1.23 -11.87
N LEU A 228 24.10 0.32 -12.29
CA LEU A 228 25.55 0.46 -12.04
C LEU A 228 26.15 1.63 -12.84
N SER A 229 27.35 2.09 -12.48
CA SER A 229 27.97 3.24 -13.19
C SER A 229 29.50 3.21 -13.33
N ASP A 230 30.15 2.21 -12.75
CA ASP A 230 31.55 1.87 -13.00
C ASP A 230 31.64 0.35 -13.22
N VAL A 231 31.66 -0.07 -14.48
CA VAL A 231 31.59 -1.50 -14.84
C VAL A 231 32.75 -2.30 -14.22
N TYR A 232 33.94 -1.71 -14.07
CA TYR A 232 35.07 -2.36 -13.44
C TYR A 232 34.81 -2.62 -11.96
N ARG A 233 34.51 -1.56 -11.20
CA ARG A 233 34.45 -1.63 -9.72
C ARG A 233 33.14 -2.20 -9.20
N ASP A 234 32.05 -2.04 -9.95
CA ASP A 234 30.73 -2.46 -9.49
C ASP A 234 30.46 -3.92 -9.85
N LEU A 235 31.02 -4.43 -10.97
CA LEU A 235 30.64 -5.74 -11.51
C LEU A 235 31.80 -6.64 -11.95
N CYS A 236 32.54 -6.27 -13.00
CA CYS A 236 33.47 -7.18 -13.67
C CYS A 236 34.73 -7.51 -12.86
N ARG A 237 35.19 -6.57 -12.03
CA ARG A 237 36.48 -6.62 -11.33
C ARG A 237 36.37 -6.03 -9.92
N ARG A 238 35.25 -6.27 -9.23
CA ARG A 238 35.02 -5.74 -7.88
C ARG A 238 36.17 -6.14 -6.95
N GLY A 239 36.83 -5.14 -6.35
CA GLY A 239 38.01 -5.37 -5.50
C GLY A 239 39.26 -5.88 -6.24
N GLY A 240 39.32 -5.75 -7.56
CA GLY A 240 40.37 -6.31 -8.42
C GLY A 240 40.16 -7.78 -8.81
N ILE A 241 39.11 -8.42 -8.30
CA ILE A 241 38.85 -9.86 -8.50
C ILE A 241 37.94 -10.05 -9.72
N PRO A 242 38.34 -10.86 -10.71
CA PRO A 242 37.54 -11.06 -11.91
C PRO A 242 36.22 -11.75 -11.57
N TRP A 243 35.12 -11.19 -12.09
CA TRP A 243 33.75 -11.69 -11.98
C TRP A 243 32.93 -11.33 -13.22
N ALA A 244 33.04 -12.14 -14.27
CA ALA A 244 32.29 -11.97 -15.52
C ALA A 244 31.21 -13.06 -15.84
N PRO A 245 31.08 -14.21 -15.12
CA PRO A 245 30.09 -15.24 -15.46
C PRO A 245 28.66 -14.77 -15.61
N PHE A 246 28.19 -13.89 -14.72
CA PHE A 246 26.85 -13.33 -14.79
C PHE A 246 26.60 -12.61 -16.12
N LEU A 247 27.53 -11.75 -16.52
CA LEU A 247 27.40 -10.99 -17.76
C LEU A 247 27.46 -11.87 -19.00
N LYS A 248 28.35 -12.87 -19.00
CA LYS A 248 28.39 -13.84 -20.09
C LYS A 248 27.04 -14.54 -20.26
N TRP A 249 26.37 -14.86 -19.16
CA TRP A 249 25.04 -15.47 -19.19
C TRP A 249 23.95 -14.49 -19.68
N VAL A 250 23.96 -13.23 -19.24
CA VAL A 250 23.05 -12.19 -19.76
C VAL A 250 23.19 -12.04 -21.28
N LEU A 251 24.43 -11.97 -21.79
CA LEU A 251 24.70 -11.87 -23.23
C LEU A 251 24.18 -13.10 -24.01
N MET A 252 24.17 -14.29 -23.41
CA MET A 252 23.55 -15.47 -24.03
C MET A 252 22.03 -15.37 -24.13
N GLY A 253 21.38 -14.54 -23.32
CA GLY A 253 19.96 -14.21 -23.44
C GLY A 253 19.65 -13.12 -24.47
N ILE A 254 20.67 -12.42 -24.99
CA ILE A 254 20.53 -11.32 -25.95
C ILE A 254 20.81 -11.86 -27.36
N PRO A 255 19.79 -11.94 -28.24
CA PRO A 255 20.01 -12.33 -29.62
C PRO A 255 20.56 -11.17 -30.45
N GLY A 256 21.26 -11.48 -31.54
CA GLY A 256 21.74 -10.51 -32.51
C GLY A 256 22.31 -11.20 -33.76
N ARG A 257 22.46 -10.43 -34.85
CA ARG A 257 22.97 -10.94 -36.14
C ARG A 257 24.41 -10.51 -36.46
N GLY A 258 24.93 -9.55 -35.71
CA GLY A 258 26.27 -8.97 -35.90
C GLY A 258 27.29 -9.48 -34.90
N LEU A 259 28.24 -8.62 -34.55
CA LEU A 259 29.17 -8.89 -33.46
C LEU A 259 28.64 -8.29 -32.15
N GLN A 260 29.05 -8.89 -31.04
CA GLN A 260 28.85 -8.34 -29.71
C GLN A 260 30.18 -8.35 -28.96
N GLU A 261 30.34 -7.38 -28.07
CA GLU A 261 31.53 -7.26 -27.24
C GLU A 261 31.74 -8.53 -26.39
N ALA A 262 32.94 -9.12 -26.46
CA ALA A 262 33.30 -10.30 -25.70
C ALA A 262 33.72 -9.89 -24.28
N VAL A 263 32.74 -9.52 -23.44
CA VAL A 263 33.00 -8.81 -22.17
C VAL A 263 33.88 -9.59 -21.20
N THR A 264 33.84 -10.93 -21.23
CA THR A 264 34.67 -11.77 -20.35
C THR A 264 36.14 -11.69 -20.78
N GLU A 265 36.40 -11.82 -22.07
CA GLU A 265 37.71 -11.74 -22.68
C GLU A 265 38.27 -10.32 -22.59
N MET A 266 37.44 -9.30 -22.76
CA MET A 266 37.81 -7.90 -22.48
C MET A 266 38.19 -7.74 -21.02
N ALA A 267 37.39 -8.28 -20.10
CA ALA A 267 37.70 -8.19 -18.67
C ALA A 267 38.98 -8.92 -18.28
N GLU A 268 39.34 -10.00 -18.98
CA GLU A 268 40.61 -10.71 -18.80
C GLU A 268 41.80 -9.94 -19.41
N ALA A 269 41.65 -9.40 -20.62
CA ALA A 269 42.69 -8.62 -21.30
C ALA A 269 43.01 -7.29 -20.59
N HIS A 270 41.99 -6.68 -19.99
CA HIS A 270 42.09 -5.44 -19.23
C HIS A 270 42.01 -5.73 -17.73
N GLU A 271 43.04 -6.36 -17.18
CA GLU A 271 43.11 -6.72 -15.76
C GLU A 271 43.07 -5.49 -14.84
N PHE A 272 43.80 -4.44 -15.21
CA PHE A 272 43.90 -3.19 -14.48
C PHE A 272 42.92 -2.16 -15.01
N TYR A 273 42.62 -1.16 -14.19
CA TYR A 273 41.80 -0.02 -14.61
C TYR A 273 42.58 0.85 -15.60
N ASP A 274 42.14 0.87 -16.86
CA ASP A 274 42.81 1.54 -17.97
C ASP A 274 41.81 2.30 -18.86
N ALA A 275 42.24 2.72 -20.06
CA ALA A 275 41.43 3.51 -20.99
C ALA A 275 40.13 2.80 -21.41
N TYR A 276 40.12 1.48 -21.53
CA TYR A 276 38.91 0.72 -21.84
C TYR A 276 37.89 0.85 -20.70
N TRP A 277 38.32 0.63 -19.46
CA TRP A 277 37.42 0.75 -18.31
C TRP A 277 36.99 2.19 -18.01
N GLU A 278 37.83 3.18 -18.31
CA GLU A 278 37.45 4.59 -18.25
C GLU A 278 36.34 4.90 -19.26
N SER A 279 36.36 4.31 -20.46
CA SER A 279 35.28 4.46 -21.45
C SER A 279 33.93 3.89 -20.99
N LYS A 280 33.94 3.02 -19.97
CA LYS A 280 32.76 2.37 -19.37
C LYS A 280 32.39 2.99 -18.01
N ARG A 281 32.92 4.17 -17.68
CA ARG A 281 32.59 4.92 -16.46
C ARG A 281 31.76 6.15 -16.78
N VAL A 282 30.62 6.27 -16.10
CA VAL A 282 29.71 7.41 -16.28
C VAL A 282 30.32 8.70 -15.70
N ASP A 283 30.27 9.77 -16.48
CA ASP A 283 30.58 11.14 -16.03
C ASP A 283 29.28 11.88 -15.68
N PHE A 284 28.85 11.70 -14.43
CA PHE A 284 27.62 12.27 -13.89
C PHE A 284 27.60 13.81 -13.87
N SER A 285 28.76 14.46 -13.96
CA SER A 285 28.83 15.93 -14.01
C SER A 285 28.14 16.50 -15.25
N LYS A 286 27.96 15.70 -16.31
CA LYS A 286 27.28 16.10 -17.55
C LYS A 286 25.76 15.96 -17.48
N ILE A 287 25.20 15.31 -16.47
CA ILE A 287 23.76 15.09 -16.34
C ILE A 287 23.14 16.28 -15.60
N LYS A 288 22.32 17.07 -16.31
CA LYS A 288 21.70 18.32 -15.80
C LYS A 288 20.19 18.26 -15.60
N ILE A 289 19.56 17.18 -16.03
CA ILE A 289 18.10 17.02 -16.08
C ILE A 289 17.54 16.38 -14.80
N PRO A 290 16.24 16.57 -14.51
CA PRO A 290 15.56 15.87 -13.43
C PRO A 290 15.84 14.36 -13.42
N SER A 291 16.25 13.83 -12.27
CA SER A 291 16.69 12.44 -12.11
C SER A 291 16.05 11.79 -10.88
N TYR A 292 15.29 10.71 -11.07
CA TYR A 292 14.73 9.94 -9.95
C TYR A 292 15.40 8.57 -9.84
N ILE A 293 16.36 8.49 -8.93
CA ILE A 293 17.28 7.36 -8.77
C ILE A 293 16.71 6.40 -7.72
N LEU A 294 16.65 5.12 -8.07
CA LEU A 294 16.28 4.04 -7.15
C LEU A 294 17.49 3.14 -6.87
N GLY A 295 17.57 2.60 -5.65
CA GLY A 295 18.52 1.56 -5.29
C GLY A 295 17.94 0.58 -4.27
N SER A 296 18.56 -0.58 -4.14
CA SER A 296 18.33 -1.53 -3.05
C SER A 296 19.65 -1.91 -2.39
N TYR A 297 19.58 -2.53 -1.20
CA TYR A 297 20.76 -3.16 -0.59
C TYR A 297 20.88 -4.64 -0.91
N SER A 298 19.84 -5.23 -1.51
CA SER A 298 19.72 -6.66 -1.79
C SER A 298 20.33 -7.04 -3.13
N THR A 299 20.41 -6.12 -4.09
CA THR A 299 21.16 -6.35 -5.34
C THR A 299 22.66 -6.44 -5.06
N MET A 300 23.34 -7.44 -5.65
CA MET A 300 24.82 -7.52 -5.65
C MET A 300 25.42 -6.88 -6.91
N LEU A 301 24.64 -6.04 -7.61
CA LEU A 301 24.99 -5.47 -8.90
C LEU A 301 24.99 -3.93 -8.87
N HIS A 302 23.89 -3.30 -8.45
CA HIS A 302 23.62 -1.90 -8.79
C HIS A 302 23.79 -0.90 -7.65
N THR A 303 23.81 -1.37 -6.40
CA THR A 303 23.76 -0.51 -5.19
C THR A 303 24.76 0.64 -5.23
N ILE A 304 26.03 0.38 -5.51
CA ILE A 304 27.07 1.42 -5.54
C ILE A 304 26.88 2.40 -6.69
N GLY A 305 26.39 1.92 -7.83
CA GLY A 305 26.12 2.79 -8.97
C GLY A 305 25.02 3.79 -8.73
N SER A 306 23.93 3.38 -8.08
CA SER A 306 22.84 4.29 -7.66
C SER A 306 23.33 5.32 -6.63
N VAL A 307 24.20 4.93 -5.69
CA VAL A 307 24.83 5.88 -4.76
C VAL A 307 25.71 6.88 -5.50
N ARG A 308 26.54 6.41 -6.43
CA ARG A 308 27.43 7.25 -7.23
C ARG A 308 26.63 8.24 -8.06
N ALA A 309 25.53 7.79 -8.67
CA ALA A 309 24.59 8.65 -9.40
C ALA A 309 24.02 9.76 -8.52
N TRP A 310 23.55 9.42 -7.32
CA TRP A 310 23.06 10.42 -6.37
C TRP A 310 24.13 11.46 -6.02
N ARG A 311 25.34 10.99 -5.69
CA ARG A 311 26.44 11.87 -5.24
C ARG A 311 26.93 12.78 -6.37
N ASP A 312 27.13 12.23 -7.55
CA ASP A 312 27.96 12.84 -8.59
C ASP A 312 27.13 13.54 -9.69
N THR A 313 25.81 13.33 -9.76
CA THR A 313 24.92 14.02 -10.73
C THR A 313 24.84 15.51 -10.42
N ASP A 314 25.17 16.37 -11.38
CA ASP A 314 25.22 17.82 -11.19
C ASP A 314 23.88 18.52 -11.51
N THR A 315 22.87 18.21 -10.69
CA THR A 315 21.57 18.89 -10.69
C THR A 315 20.99 18.89 -9.28
N ASP A 316 20.25 19.92 -8.92
CA ASP A 316 19.47 19.96 -7.68
C ASP A 316 18.15 19.19 -7.81
N LYS A 317 17.68 18.95 -9.05
CA LYS A 317 16.47 18.18 -9.38
C LYS A 317 16.73 16.68 -9.39
N LYS A 318 17.44 16.17 -8.40
CA LYS A 318 17.65 14.73 -8.19
C LYS A 318 16.96 14.24 -6.93
N TRP A 319 16.53 12.99 -6.93
CA TRP A 319 15.97 12.28 -5.77
C TRP A 319 16.55 10.88 -5.72
N LEU A 320 16.87 10.39 -4.53
CA LEU A 320 17.33 9.03 -4.25
C LEU A 320 16.33 8.33 -3.34
N ARG A 321 15.95 7.10 -3.69
CA ARG A 321 15.17 6.23 -2.82
C ARG A 321 15.80 4.83 -2.73
N PHE A 322 16.02 4.36 -1.50
CA PHE A 322 16.38 2.98 -1.22
C PHE A 322 15.15 2.18 -0.78
N HIS A 323 14.81 1.09 -1.49
CA HIS A 323 13.75 0.16 -1.08
C HIS A 323 14.31 -1.14 -0.45
N PRO A 324 13.48 -1.91 0.28
CA PRO A 324 13.89 -3.16 0.89
C PRO A 324 13.52 -4.41 0.07
N HIS A 325 12.83 -4.26 -1.06
CA HIS A 325 12.39 -5.42 -1.86
C HIS A 325 13.35 -5.71 -3.03
N GLN A 326 13.08 -6.77 -3.79
CA GLN A 326 13.76 -7.07 -5.06
C GLN A 326 13.37 -6.02 -6.12
N GLU A 327 14.30 -5.74 -7.04
CA GLU A 327 14.23 -4.65 -8.01
C GLU A 327 13.02 -4.74 -8.97
N TRP A 328 12.77 -5.90 -9.57
CA TRP A 328 11.63 -6.15 -10.46
C TRP A 328 10.29 -6.17 -9.71
N TYR A 329 10.27 -6.53 -8.41
CA TYR A 329 9.06 -6.36 -7.60
C TYR A 329 8.67 -4.88 -7.51
N GLU A 330 9.65 -3.98 -7.35
CA GLU A 330 9.40 -2.55 -7.23
C GLU A 330 9.01 -1.89 -8.55
N ASP A 331 9.51 -2.38 -9.70
CA ASP A 331 9.07 -1.95 -11.03
C ASP A 331 7.54 -2.02 -11.20
N TYR A 332 6.92 -3.02 -10.58
CA TYR A 332 5.47 -3.27 -10.67
C TYR A 332 4.71 -3.05 -9.35
N HIS A 333 5.36 -2.46 -8.33
CA HIS A 333 4.69 -2.16 -7.06
C HIS A 333 3.95 -0.82 -7.16
N TYR A 334 2.64 -0.83 -6.85
CA TYR A 334 1.75 0.32 -7.07
C TYR A 334 2.27 1.65 -6.49
N ARG A 335 2.87 1.64 -5.29
CA ARG A 335 3.45 2.85 -4.68
C ARG A 335 4.61 3.43 -5.48
N SER A 336 5.44 2.55 -6.04
CA SER A 336 6.61 2.94 -6.81
C SER A 336 6.18 3.47 -8.18
N ILE A 337 5.20 2.83 -8.83
CA ILE A 337 4.60 3.32 -10.07
C ILE A 337 3.94 4.70 -9.84
N ASP A 338 3.18 4.88 -8.76
CA ASP A 338 2.52 6.16 -8.47
C ASP A 338 3.52 7.28 -8.18
N ASP A 339 4.61 7.00 -7.46
CA ASP A 339 5.69 7.98 -7.26
C ASP A 339 6.38 8.33 -8.59
N LEU A 340 6.63 7.34 -9.45
CA LEU A 340 7.22 7.56 -10.77
C LEU A 340 6.29 8.38 -11.67
N ASP A 341 5.00 8.12 -11.67
CA ASP A 341 4.02 8.92 -12.42
C ASP A 341 3.92 10.34 -11.88
N ARG A 342 4.03 10.56 -10.56
CA ARG A 342 4.12 11.93 -10.02
C ARG A 342 5.37 12.65 -10.54
N PHE A 343 6.52 11.99 -10.56
CA PHE A 343 7.74 12.54 -11.13
C PHE A 343 7.60 12.87 -12.62
N PHE A 344 7.08 11.94 -13.43
CA PHE A 344 6.89 12.15 -14.88
C PHE A 344 5.75 13.10 -15.24
N THR A 345 4.68 13.14 -14.46
CA THR A 345 3.63 14.15 -14.62
C THR A 345 4.21 15.55 -14.42
N ARG A 346 5.11 15.69 -13.44
CA ARG A 346 5.81 16.95 -13.19
C ARG A 346 6.73 17.37 -14.34
N TYR A 347 7.58 16.46 -14.83
CA TYR A 347 8.68 16.82 -15.74
C TYR A 347 8.45 16.49 -17.21
N LEU A 348 7.57 15.55 -17.54
CA LEU A 348 7.23 15.19 -18.93
C LEU A 348 5.93 15.85 -19.40
N LYS A 349 4.92 15.96 -18.52
CA LYS A 349 3.66 16.68 -18.84
C LYS A 349 3.70 18.17 -18.47
N GLY A 350 4.62 18.56 -17.58
CA GLY A 350 4.77 19.94 -17.12
C GLY A 350 3.71 20.38 -16.10
N GLU A 351 3.05 19.42 -15.45
CA GLU A 351 1.97 19.69 -14.50
C GLU A 351 2.52 19.93 -13.09
N GLU A 352 2.08 21.00 -12.43
CA GLU A 352 2.45 21.28 -11.04
C GLU A 352 1.68 20.35 -10.09
N ASN A 353 2.36 19.39 -9.49
CA ASN A 353 1.77 18.39 -8.58
C ASN A 353 2.48 18.31 -7.20
N GLY A 354 3.39 19.26 -6.93
CA GLY A 354 4.14 19.35 -5.69
C GLY A 354 5.22 18.27 -5.51
N TRP A 355 5.67 17.60 -6.59
CA TRP A 355 6.78 16.64 -6.54
C TRP A 355 8.05 17.20 -5.90
N GLU A 356 8.34 18.48 -6.09
CA GLU A 356 9.49 19.15 -5.48
C GLU A 356 9.50 19.09 -3.94
N ASN A 357 8.34 18.88 -3.31
CA ASN A 357 8.21 18.70 -1.87
C ASN A 357 8.54 17.27 -1.40
N THR A 358 8.68 16.32 -2.33
CA THR A 358 9.12 14.95 -2.01
C THR A 358 10.55 15.02 -1.46
N PRO A 359 10.82 14.40 -0.29
CA PRO A 359 12.15 14.39 0.28
C PRO A 359 13.19 13.84 -0.69
N LYS A 360 14.33 14.54 -0.77
CA LYS A 360 15.40 14.25 -1.71
C LYS A 360 16.03 12.89 -1.51
N VAL A 361 16.17 12.45 -0.25
CA VAL A 361 16.69 11.13 0.10
C VAL A 361 15.69 10.40 0.99
N ARG A 362 15.32 9.19 0.58
CA ARG A 362 14.47 8.26 1.33
C ARG A 362 15.16 6.90 1.41
N VAL A 363 15.30 6.31 2.58
CA VAL A 363 16.02 5.04 2.78
C VAL A 363 15.19 4.00 3.50
N SER A 364 15.42 2.72 3.21
CA SER A 364 14.77 1.61 3.90
C SER A 364 15.69 0.99 4.95
N MET A 365 15.12 0.27 5.93
CA MET A 365 15.87 -0.44 6.97
C MET A 365 15.32 -1.85 7.16
N TYR A 366 16.17 -2.85 6.98
CA TYR A 366 15.87 -4.25 7.25
C TYR A 366 15.83 -4.55 8.74
N ARG A 367 14.91 -5.45 9.11
CA ARG A 367 14.83 -6.02 10.46
C ARG A 367 15.20 -7.50 10.51
N PHE A 368 15.28 -8.18 9.36
CA PHE A 368 15.50 -9.61 9.21
C PHE A 368 14.43 -10.48 9.90
N GLY A 369 14.35 -11.75 9.49
CA GLY A 369 13.30 -12.68 9.90
C GLY A 369 11.93 -12.28 9.33
N GLU A 370 10.86 -12.66 10.01
CA GLU A 370 9.47 -12.40 9.60
C GLU A 370 9.01 -10.95 9.87
N LYS A 371 9.94 -10.06 10.26
CA LYS A 371 9.64 -8.65 10.56
C LYS A 371 9.64 -7.81 9.27
N TYR A 372 8.62 -6.98 9.09
CA TYR A 372 8.59 -6.00 8.00
C TYR A 372 9.72 -4.96 8.12
N SER A 373 10.33 -4.64 6.99
CA SER A 373 11.30 -3.55 6.86
C SER A 373 10.65 -2.18 7.06
N LEU A 374 11.42 -1.21 7.54
CA LEU A 374 11.00 0.19 7.53
C LEU A 374 11.21 0.76 6.12
N TYR A 375 10.23 1.54 5.65
CA TYR A 375 10.16 2.06 4.28
C TYR A 375 10.23 3.59 4.28
N ASP A 376 10.82 4.21 3.26
CA ASP A 376 10.85 5.67 3.03
C ASP A 376 11.27 6.53 4.23
N GLN A 377 12.29 6.10 4.98
CA GLN A 377 12.86 6.91 6.06
C GLN A 377 13.58 8.13 5.46
N VAL A 378 13.14 9.33 5.84
CA VAL A 378 13.67 10.57 5.27
C VAL A 378 15.05 10.87 5.81
N GLU A 379 15.99 11.18 4.92
CA GLU A 379 17.32 11.66 5.26
C GLU A 379 17.64 12.93 4.47
N THR A 380 18.61 13.70 4.97
CA THR A 380 19.01 14.97 4.35
C THR A 380 19.92 14.78 3.14
N ASP A 381 20.72 13.71 3.16
CA ASP A 381 21.65 13.37 2.10
C ASP A 381 22.01 11.88 2.19
N TYR A 382 22.76 11.39 1.20
CA TYR A 382 23.36 10.08 1.17
C TYR A 382 24.83 10.18 0.67
N PRO A 383 25.84 9.63 1.37
CA PRO A 383 25.75 8.90 2.64
C PRO A 383 25.10 9.71 3.76
N ILE A 384 24.41 9.02 4.67
CA ILE A 384 23.58 9.65 5.69
C ILE A 384 24.45 10.54 6.61
N PRO A 385 24.25 11.87 6.67
CA PRO A 385 25.18 12.78 7.35
C PRO A 385 25.35 12.54 8.85
N ARG A 386 24.33 11.98 9.50
CA ARG A 386 24.35 11.67 10.94
C ARG A 386 25.00 10.34 11.29
N THR A 387 25.50 9.58 10.31
CA THR A 387 26.21 8.33 10.56
C THR A 387 27.52 8.60 11.30
N LYS A 388 27.75 7.93 12.43
CA LYS A 388 29.02 7.95 13.15
C LYS A 388 29.77 6.65 12.91
N TYR A 389 30.95 6.77 12.33
CA TYR A 389 31.79 5.62 12.12
C TYR A 389 32.48 5.24 13.43
N THR A 390 32.29 3.99 13.85
CA THR A 390 32.85 3.45 15.09
C THR A 390 33.70 2.23 14.77
N LYS A 391 34.84 2.11 15.44
CA LYS A 391 35.72 0.95 15.30
C LYS A 391 35.30 -0.15 16.27
N LEU A 392 35.12 -1.36 15.74
CA LEU A 392 35.09 -2.59 16.53
C LEU A 392 36.32 -3.41 16.19
N TYR A 393 37.24 -3.52 17.14
CA TYR A 393 38.49 -4.22 17.00
C TYR A 393 38.29 -5.73 17.10
N LEU A 394 38.94 -6.48 16.23
CA LEU A 394 38.96 -7.94 16.25
C LEU A 394 39.88 -8.41 17.38
N THR A 395 39.45 -9.38 18.18
CA THR A 395 40.21 -9.87 19.35
C THR A 395 40.51 -11.37 19.29
N SER A 396 41.48 -11.81 20.10
CA SER A 396 41.99 -13.19 20.21
C SER A 396 40.90 -14.23 20.54
N ASN A 397 39.85 -13.83 21.24
CA ASN A 397 38.70 -14.67 21.59
C ASN A 397 37.59 -14.67 20.51
N GLN A 398 37.90 -14.26 19.27
CA GLN A 398 36.95 -14.21 18.15
C GLN A 398 35.71 -13.34 18.43
N THR A 399 35.90 -12.23 19.14
CA THR A 399 34.88 -11.21 19.32
C THR A 399 35.30 -9.88 18.71
N LEU A 400 34.33 -8.98 18.64
CA LEU A 400 34.50 -7.57 18.27
C LEU A 400 34.40 -6.72 19.54
N GLN A 401 35.33 -5.78 19.75
CA GLN A 401 35.39 -4.94 20.96
C GLN A 401 35.62 -3.45 20.65
N ASN A 402 35.21 -2.56 21.56
CA ASN A 402 35.36 -1.11 21.37
C ASN A 402 36.80 -0.59 21.55
N SER A 403 37.70 -1.44 22.04
CA SER A 403 39.11 -1.14 22.25
C SER A 403 39.97 -2.25 21.66
N PRO A 404 41.17 -1.94 21.16
CA PRO A 404 42.09 -2.96 20.68
C PRO A 404 42.48 -3.92 21.79
N GLY A 405 42.55 -5.22 21.47
CA GLY A 405 43.11 -6.22 22.37
C GLY A 405 44.63 -6.09 22.49
N THR A 406 45.18 -6.42 23.67
CA THR A 406 46.63 -6.43 23.90
C THR A 406 47.26 -7.80 23.62
N GLU A 407 46.46 -8.86 23.57
CA GLU A 407 46.92 -10.23 23.31
C GLU A 407 47.18 -10.43 21.80
N GLU A 408 48.39 -10.89 21.46
CA GLU A 408 48.72 -11.28 20.10
C GLU A 408 48.07 -12.62 19.76
N ALA A 409 47.39 -12.67 18.61
CA ALA A 409 46.74 -13.88 18.13
C ALA A 409 46.79 -13.96 16.60
N VAL A 410 46.79 -15.19 16.09
CA VAL A 410 46.72 -15.49 14.66
C VAL A 410 45.60 -16.50 14.44
N HIS A 411 44.51 -16.07 13.82
CA HIS A 411 43.44 -16.97 13.40
C HIS A 411 43.67 -17.40 11.96
N SER A 412 43.47 -18.68 11.67
CA SER A 412 43.73 -19.26 10.35
C SER A 412 42.48 -19.92 9.81
N TYR A 413 42.28 -19.84 8.49
CA TYR A 413 41.24 -20.58 7.78
C TYR A 413 41.78 -21.07 6.42
N ASP A 414 41.24 -22.18 5.94
CA ASP A 414 41.54 -22.69 4.59
C ASP A 414 40.86 -21.81 3.53
N SER A 415 41.67 -21.08 2.77
CA SER A 415 41.19 -20.14 1.76
C SER A 415 40.62 -20.82 0.51
N THR A 416 40.81 -22.14 0.37
CA THR A 416 40.41 -22.93 -0.80
C THR A 416 39.07 -23.65 -0.63
N SER A 417 38.52 -23.62 0.58
CA SER A 417 37.23 -24.23 0.92
C SER A 417 36.21 -23.16 1.41
N GLY A 418 35.08 -23.60 1.95
CA GLY A 418 34.10 -22.70 2.58
C GLY A 418 34.45 -22.32 4.01
N ASP A 419 35.67 -22.61 4.46
CA ASP A 419 36.17 -22.26 5.79
C ASP A 419 36.27 -20.74 5.97
N MET A 420 36.14 -20.29 7.22
CA MET A 420 36.09 -18.87 7.55
C MET A 420 36.43 -18.63 9.01
N VAL A 421 36.90 -17.42 9.30
CA VAL A 421 36.94 -16.90 10.67
C VAL A 421 35.77 -15.96 10.90
N THR A 422 35.20 -16.02 12.11
CA THR A 422 34.05 -15.21 12.49
C THR A 422 34.36 -14.38 13.73
N TYR A 423 33.85 -13.16 13.78
CA TYR A 423 33.94 -12.28 14.95
C TYR A 423 32.56 -11.71 15.28
N ASP A 424 32.11 -11.94 16.52
CA ASP A 424 30.78 -11.55 16.95
C ASP A 424 30.81 -10.29 17.83
N TYR A 425 29.83 -9.42 17.60
CA TYR A 425 29.50 -8.30 18.46
C TYR A 425 28.05 -8.40 18.89
N ILE A 426 27.79 -8.49 20.19
CA ILE A 426 26.42 -8.39 20.72
C ILE A 426 26.13 -6.94 21.05
N PHE A 427 25.07 -6.40 20.46
CA PHE A 427 24.70 -5.02 20.70
C PHE A 427 24.13 -4.85 22.11
N PRO A 428 24.76 -4.04 22.99
CA PRO A 428 24.27 -3.81 24.35
C PRO A 428 22.97 -2.97 24.37
N GLU A 429 22.67 -2.30 23.26
CA GLU A 429 21.54 -1.41 23.03
C GLU A 429 21.07 -1.55 21.58
N ARG A 430 19.81 -1.23 21.30
CA ARG A 430 19.31 -1.22 19.92
C ARG A 430 20.14 -0.26 19.07
N THR A 431 20.62 -0.75 17.92
CA THR A 431 21.55 -0.02 17.05
C THR A 431 21.12 -0.15 15.60
N THR A 432 21.15 0.95 14.85
CA THR A 432 20.89 0.95 13.40
C THR A 432 22.18 1.19 12.63
N LEU A 433 22.48 0.27 11.72
CA LEU A 433 23.59 0.37 10.79
C LEU A 433 23.07 0.85 9.45
N ALA A 434 23.50 2.04 9.03
CA ALA A 434 22.97 2.68 7.83
C ALA A 434 24.08 3.40 7.06
N GLY A 435 24.28 2.97 5.81
CA GLY A 435 25.35 3.43 4.93
C GLY A 435 26.52 2.45 4.87
N PHE A 436 27.68 2.99 4.52
CA PHE A 436 28.90 2.23 4.26
C PHE A 436 29.53 1.62 5.52
N SER A 437 30.31 0.56 5.33
CA SER A 437 31.20 0.00 6.35
C SER A 437 32.55 -0.35 5.71
N LYS A 438 33.59 -0.51 6.53
CA LYS A 438 34.93 -0.87 6.07
C LYS A 438 35.59 -1.82 7.04
N LEU A 439 36.24 -2.86 6.55
CA LEU A 439 37.13 -3.70 7.36
C LEU A 439 38.58 -3.27 7.12
N LYS A 440 39.28 -2.85 8.18
CA LYS A 440 40.74 -2.80 8.20
C LYS A 440 41.26 -4.08 8.85
N VAL A 441 42.10 -4.83 8.17
CA VAL A 441 42.60 -6.13 8.67
C VAL A 441 44.03 -6.39 8.21
N PHE A 442 44.81 -7.03 9.08
CA PHE A 442 46.17 -7.50 8.77
C PHE A 442 46.15 -9.00 8.48
N VAL A 443 46.63 -9.39 7.30
CA VAL A 443 46.54 -10.77 6.83
C VAL A 443 47.84 -11.25 6.20
N SER A 444 48.04 -12.57 6.16
CA SER A 444 49.16 -13.19 5.42
C SER A 444 48.75 -14.55 4.87
N CYS A 445 49.45 -15.03 3.85
CA CYS A 445 49.38 -16.42 3.37
C CYS A 445 50.81 -16.95 3.24
N GLN A 446 51.08 -18.18 3.73
CA GLN A 446 52.42 -18.78 3.63
C GLN A 446 52.65 -19.46 2.28
N GLU A 447 51.56 -19.85 1.62
CA GLU A 447 51.55 -20.71 0.45
C GLU A 447 51.38 -19.93 -0.87
N HIS A 448 50.97 -18.66 -0.81
CA HIS A 448 50.73 -17.82 -1.98
C HIS A 448 51.18 -16.37 -1.74
N ASN A 449 51.68 -15.75 -2.80
CA ASN A 449 52.04 -14.34 -2.86
C ASN A 449 50.88 -13.34 -3.11
N ASP A 450 49.61 -13.78 -3.00
CA ASP A 450 48.43 -12.93 -3.13
C ASP A 450 47.23 -13.58 -2.43
N LEU A 451 46.21 -12.77 -2.11
CA LEU A 451 45.05 -13.20 -1.33
C LEU A 451 43.77 -12.51 -1.82
N ASP A 452 42.77 -13.28 -2.19
CA ASP A 452 41.39 -12.81 -2.36
C ASP A 452 40.65 -12.94 -1.04
N ILE A 453 40.17 -11.81 -0.51
CA ILE A 453 39.44 -11.78 0.76
C ILE A 453 38.01 -11.36 0.53
N TYR A 454 37.10 -12.20 1.00
CA TYR A 454 35.66 -11.97 1.00
C TYR A 454 35.18 -11.71 2.42
N VAL A 455 34.36 -10.69 2.57
CA VAL A 455 33.82 -10.23 3.84
C VAL A 455 32.30 -10.21 3.75
N MET A 456 31.64 -10.71 4.78
CA MET A 456 30.19 -10.61 4.91
C MET A 456 29.81 -10.23 6.33
N LEU A 457 28.82 -9.33 6.44
CA LEU A 457 28.20 -9.01 7.72
C LEU A 457 26.87 -9.75 7.83
N ARG A 458 26.72 -10.57 8.86
CA ARG A 458 25.50 -11.31 9.16
C ARG A 458 24.85 -10.76 10.41
N LYS A 459 23.53 -10.95 10.50
CA LYS A 459 22.75 -10.67 11.69
C LYS A 459 22.46 -11.95 12.46
N LEU A 460 22.66 -11.91 13.77
CA LEU A 460 22.34 -12.98 14.72
C LEU A 460 21.10 -12.60 15.52
N SER A 461 20.23 -13.58 15.79
CA SER A 461 19.14 -13.43 16.75
C SER A 461 19.69 -13.33 18.18
N ILE A 462 18.81 -13.04 19.14
CA ILE A 462 19.16 -13.06 20.58
C ILE A 462 19.63 -14.45 21.04
N ASP A 463 19.16 -15.51 20.37
CA ASP A 463 19.54 -16.90 20.64
C ASP A 463 20.84 -17.31 19.92
N GLY A 464 21.48 -16.39 19.17
CA GLY A 464 22.72 -16.64 18.43
C GLY A 464 22.52 -17.28 17.04
N GLU A 465 21.28 -17.39 16.57
CA GLU A 465 20.96 -17.98 15.26
C GLU A 465 21.18 -16.99 14.11
N LEU A 466 21.70 -17.46 12.98
CA LEU A 466 21.83 -16.63 11.78
C LEU A 466 20.44 -16.26 11.23
N MET A 467 20.20 -14.96 11.08
CA MET A 467 18.98 -14.44 10.50
C MET A 467 19.11 -14.27 8.98
N GLU A 468 17.98 -14.30 8.30
CA GLU A 468 17.82 -14.13 6.85
C GLU A 468 16.76 -13.08 6.56
N GLN A 469 16.81 -12.45 5.38
CA GLN A 469 15.83 -11.47 4.93
C GLN A 469 15.19 -11.92 3.61
N SER A 470 13.86 -11.92 3.52
CA SER A 470 13.18 -12.08 2.24
C SER A 470 13.25 -10.79 1.44
N ASN A 471 13.62 -10.87 0.15
CA ASN A 471 13.58 -9.73 -0.77
C ASN A 471 12.19 -9.51 -1.35
N VAL A 472 11.27 -10.46 -1.16
CA VAL A 472 9.86 -10.30 -1.54
C VAL A 472 9.02 -10.34 -0.27
N PRO A 473 7.99 -9.48 -0.11
CA PRO A 473 7.11 -9.56 1.04
C PRO A 473 6.53 -10.98 1.18
N LEU A 474 6.63 -11.59 2.38
CA LEU A 474 6.23 -13.00 2.56
C LEU A 474 4.76 -13.29 2.17
N HIS A 475 3.88 -12.31 2.28
CA HIS A 475 2.47 -12.45 1.91
C HIS A 475 2.22 -12.53 0.38
N GLU A 476 3.23 -12.20 -0.44
CA GLU A 476 3.21 -12.34 -1.91
C GLU A 476 3.76 -13.72 -2.33
N LEU A 477 4.28 -14.51 -1.39
CA LEU A 477 4.91 -15.79 -1.65
C LEU A 477 4.06 -16.96 -1.12
N PRO A 478 4.10 -18.14 -1.76
CA PRO A 478 3.42 -19.34 -1.29
C PRO A 478 4.21 -20.07 -0.18
N VAL A 479 4.81 -19.34 0.76
CA VAL A 479 5.63 -19.87 1.87
C VAL A 479 5.26 -19.19 3.19
N LYS A 480 5.52 -19.85 4.33
CA LYS A 480 5.08 -19.36 5.65
C LYS A 480 6.16 -18.61 6.44
N SER A 481 7.42 -18.79 6.08
CA SER A 481 8.57 -18.23 6.81
C SER A 481 9.72 -17.88 5.86
N VAL A 482 10.64 -17.01 6.31
CA VAL A 482 11.83 -16.67 5.50
C VAL A 482 12.71 -17.88 5.24
N LYS A 483 12.75 -18.84 6.17
CA LYS A 483 13.53 -20.08 6.04
C LYS A 483 13.09 -20.94 4.85
N GLU A 484 11.79 -20.90 4.50
CA GLU A 484 11.22 -21.63 3.37
C GLU A 484 11.46 -20.94 2.01
N VAL A 485 11.88 -19.67 2.00
CA VAL A 485 12.19 -18.95 0.75
C VAL A 485 13.43 -19.56 0.10
N ALA A 486 13.39 -19.72 -1.24
CA ALA A 486 14.51 -20.25 -2.02
C ALA A 486 15.83 -19.49 -1.76
N ASN A 487 16.94 -20.24 -1.69
CA ASN A 487 18.28 -19.73 -1.44
C ASN A 487 18.96 -19.23 -2.73
N VAL A 488 18.35 -18.22 -3.35
CA VAL A 488 18.91 -17.45 -4.47
C VAL A 488 18.83 -15.96 -4.16
N ASN A 489 19.79 -15.19 -4.64
CA ASN A 489 19.89 -13.76 -4.30
C ASN A 489 18.62 -12.94 -4.66
N PRO A 490 17.93 -13.17 -5.79
CA PRO A 490 16.69 -12.44 -6.09
C PRO A 490 15.61 -12.59 -5.02
N THR A 491 15.49 -13.74 -4.36
CA THR A 491 14.42 -13.97 -3.37
C THR A 491 14.85 -13.76 -1.93
N LYS A 492 16.15 -13.85 -1.63
CA LYS A 492 16.67 -13.82 -0.26
C LYS A 492 17.96 -13.04 -0.16
N TYR A 493 18.06 -12.20 0.88
CA TYR A 493 19.25 -11.44 1.24
C TYR A 493 19.82 -11.89 2.58
N LEU A 494 21.14 -12.07 2.63
CA LEU A 494 21.84 -12.55 3.82
C LEU A 494 22.61 -11.45 4.57
N GLY A 495 22.90 -10.33 3.90
CA GLY A 495 23.68 -9.23 4.45
C GLY A 495 24.68 -8.62 3.45
N PRO A 496 25.29 -7.48 3.81
CA PRO A 496 26.18 -6.73 2.91
C PRO A 496 27.57 -7.36 2.86
N THR A 497 28.24 -7.15 1.72
CA THR A 497 29.51 -7.78 1.41
C THR A 497 30.61 -6.79 1.08
N GLY A 498 31.85 -7.22 1.32
CA GLY A 498 33.07 -6.55 0.88
C GLY A 498 34.00 -7.57 0.24
N ILE A 499 34.81 -7.13 -0.70
CA ILE A 499 35.74 -8.00 -1.42
C ILE A 499 36.97 -7.19 -1.87
N LEU A 500 38.16 -7.75 -1.70
CA LEU A 500 39.41 -7.14 -2.16
C LEU A 500 40.49 -8.20 -2.40
N ARG A 501 41.26 -8.05 -3.47
CA ARG A 501 42.53 -8.75 -3.70
C ARG A 501 43.68 -7.99 -3.07
N ALA A 502 44.55 -8.68 -2.34
CA ALA A 502 45.66 -8.06 -1.61
C ALA A 502 46.60 -7.28 -2.55
N SER A 503 46.92 -7.80 -3.73
CA SER A 503 47.74 -7.06 -4.71
C SER A 503 47.09 -5.79 -5.25
N HIS A 504 45.77 -5.60 -5.09
CA HIS A 504 45.03 -4.40 -5.49
C HIS A 504 44.76 -3.45 -4.31
N ARG A 505 45.42 -3.64 -3.16
CA ARG A 505 45.19 -2.88 -1.92
C ARG A 505 45.58 -1.40 -1.97
N GLU A 506 46.27 -0.94 -3.01
CA GLU A 506 46.66 0.47 -3.17
C GLU A 506 45.44 1.37 -2.89
N LEU A 507 45.64 2.42 -2.11
CA LEU A 507 44.59 3.37 -1.77
C LEU A 507 44.83 4.68 -2.51
N ASP A 508 43.80 5.16 -3.20
CA ASP A 508 43.75 6.54 -3.62
C ASP A 508 43.41 7.39 -2.40
N SER A 509 44.44 8.01 -1.81
CA SER A 509 44.29 8.85 -0.61
C SER A 509 43.44 10.11 -0.81
N GLN A 510 43.25 10.57 -2.06
CA GLN A 510 42.45 11.77 -2.36
C GLN A 510 40.96 11.44 -2.47
N GLN A 511 40.64 10.27 -3.02
CA GLN A 511 39.25 9.82 -3.21
C GLN A 511 38.72 8.95 -2.06
N SER A 512 39.61 8.28 -1.33
CA SER A 512 39.22 7.46 -0.18
C SER A 512 38.67 8.35 0.94
N THR A 513 37.55 7.91 1.52
CA THR A 513 37.04 8.49 2.75
C THR A 513 37.40 7.61 3.94
N GLU A 514 37.11 8.08 5.16
CA GLU A 514 37.27 7.25 6.35
C GLU A 514 36.51 5.92 6.24
N TYR A 515 35.34 5.93 5.61
CA TYR A 515 34.39 4.82 5.57
C TYR A 515 34.32 4.08 4.25
N TRP A 516 34.87 4.63 3.18
CA TRP A 516 34.88 4.00 1.87
C TRP A 516 36.28 4.08 1.25
N PRO A 517 37.02 2.95 1.18
CA PRO A 517 38.30 2.93 0.51
C PRO A 517 38.11 2.96 -1.00
N VAL A 518 38.87 3.82 -1.68
CA VAL A 518 38.94 3.85 -3.13
C VAL A 518 40.25 3.21 -3.55
N HIS A 519 40.13 2.08 -4.25
CA HIS A 519 41.26 1.40 -4.86
C HIS A 519 41.35 1.80 -6.33
N PRO A 520 42.50 2.33 -6.78
CA PRO A 520 42.63 2.82 -8.14
C PRO A 520 42.80 1.65 -9.13
N HIS A 521 43.28 0.50 -8.68
CA HIS A 521 43.45 -0.73 -9.47
C HIS A 521 44.34 -0.58 -10.72
N LEU A 522 45.37 0.27 -10.65
CA LEU A 522 46.24 0.60 -11.79
C LEU A 522 47.37 -0.41 -12.01
N ARG A 523 47.73 -1.20 -10.98
CA ARG A 523 48.79 -2.20 -11.00
C ARG A 523 48.59 -3.21 -9.87
N ALA A 524 49.29 -4.34 -9.95
CA ALA A 524 49.39 -5.32 -8.88
C ALA A 524 50.65 -5.06 -8.03
N ASP A 525 50.48 -5.06 -6.71
CA ASP A 525 51.56 -5.02 -5.71
C ASP A 525 51.56 -6.34 -4.92
N TYR A 526 52.17 -7.39 -5.47
CA TYR A 526 52.17 -8.72 -4.85
C TYR A 526 52.75 -8.72 -3.43
N VAL A 527 52.31 -9.67 -2.60
CA VAL A 527 52.74 -9.82 -1.20
C VAL A 527 53.72 -10.99 -1.14
N GLU A 528 54.90 -10.86 -0.56
CA GLU A 528 55.77 -12.03 -0.42
C GLU A 528 55.11 -13.11 0.47
N PRO A 529 55.23 -14.41 0.14
CA PRO A 529 54.66 -15.46 0.98
C PRO A 529 55.14 -15.35 2.43
N GLY A 530 54.18 -15.27 3.35
CA GLY A 530 54.39 -15.12 4.78
C GLY A 530 54.41 -13.68 5.29
N ASP A 531 54.55 -12.68 4.42
CA ASP A 531 54.47 -11.27 4.82
C ASP A 531 53.06 -10.89 5.25
N VAL A 532 52.99 -10.01 6.25
CA VAL A 532 51.72 -9.50 6.77
C VAL A 532 51.39 -8.18 6.10
N VAL A 533 50.23 -8.13 5.45
CA VAL A 533 49.74 -6.99 4.66
C VAL A 533 48.51 -6.35 5.30
N GLU A 534 48.43 -5.02 5.26
CA GLU A 534 47.24 -4.26 5.63
C GLU A 534 46.25 -4.22 4.45
N MET A 535 44.99 -4.58 4.71
CA MET A 535 43.89 -4.47 3.76
C MET A 535 42.79 -3.56 4.31
N ASN A 536 42.29 -2.66 3.46
CA ASN A 536 41.16 -1.79 3.74
C ASN A 536 40.01 -2.17 2.80
N ILE A 537 39.10 -3.04 3.24
CA ILE A 537 38.05 -3.64 2.42
C ILE A 537 36.76 -2.86 2.58
N GLY A 538 36.28 -2.22 1.51
CA GLY A 538 34.98 -1.55 1.49
C GLY A 538 33.83 -2.56 1.50
N ILE A 539 32.88 -2.38 2.42
CA ILE A 539 31.66 -3.18 2.53
C ILE A 539 30.51 -2.34 1.99
N TRP A 540 29.77 -2.91 1.05
CA TRP A 540 28.64 -2.25 0.39
C TRP A 540 27.63 -1.73 1.42
N PRO A 541 26.95 -0.62 1.09
CA PRO A 541 26.12 0.04 2.08
C PRO A 541 24.91 -0.80 2.44
N MET A 542 24.41 -0.57 3.66
CA MET A 542 23.28 -1.30 4.21
C MET A 542 22.30 -0.37 4.91
N GLY A 543 21.11 -0.90 5.23
CA GLY A 543 20.23 -0.35 6.24
C GLY A 543 19.69 -1.50 7.08
N ILE A 544 20.22 -1.73 8.29
CA ILE A 544 19.86 -2.87 9.14
C ILE A 544 19.69 -2.40 10.59
N ILE A 545 18.59 -2.83 11.22
CA ILE A 545 18.30 -2.58 12.63
C ILE A 545 18.68 -3.82 13.43
N TYR A 546 19.46 -3.64 14.50
CA TYR A 546 19.79 -4.65 15.50
C TYR A 546 19.10 -4.28 16.80
N GLU A 547 18.19 -5.12 17.29
CA GLU A 547 17.58 -4.99 18.61
C GLU A 547 18.62 -5.30 19.71
N LYS A 548 18.39 -4.83 20.93
CA LYS A 548 19.28 -5.16 22.07
C LYS A 548 19.43 -6.68 22.21
N GLY A 549 20.66 -7.15 22.34
CA GLY A 549 20.97 -8.58 22.46
C GLY A 549 21.06 -9.33 21.14
N GLU A 550 20.59 -8.77 20.02
CA GLU A 550 20.91 -9.30 18.69
C GLU A 550 22.40 -9.04 18.38
N GLY A 551 22.98 -9.91 17.55
CA GLY A 551 24.40 -9.86 17.24
C GLY A 551 24.69 -9.44 15.79
N LEU A 552 25.84 -8.81 15.60
CA LEU A 552 26.52 -8.69 14.31
C LEU A 552 27.61 -9.75 14.26
N ARG A 553 27.66 -10.54 13.18
CA ARG A 553 28.76 -11.45 12.88
C ARG A 553 29.52 -10.96 11.66
N LEU A 554 30.80 -10.65 11.84
CA LEU A 554 31.74 -10.47 10.75
C LEU A 554 32.26 -11.84 10.31
N GLN A 555 32.13 -12.16 9.02
CA GLN A 555 32.71 -13.36 8.43
C GLN A 555 33.82 -12.95 7.45
N ILE A 556 34.98 -13.61 7.54
CA ILE A 556 36.11 -13.44 6.63
C ILE A 556 36.46 -14.81 6.04
N SER A 557 36.42 -14.91 4.71
CA SER A 557 36.66 -16.16 3.99
C SER A 557 37.51 -15.93 2.73
N GLY A 558 38.03 -17.02 2.18
CA GLY A 558 38.72 -17.06 0.88
C GLY A 558 37.75 -17.33 -0.27
N LYS A 559 36.46 -17.52 0.00
CA LYS A 559 35.40 -17.69 -1.00
C LYS A 559 34.23 -16.75 -0.75
N THR A 560 33.42 -16.54 -1.79
CA THR A 560 32.20 -15.75 -1.67
C THR A 560 31.19 -16.45 -0.75
N MET A 561 30.46 -15.65 0.02
CA MET A 561 29.45 -16.11 0.98
C MET A 561 28.03 -15.67 0.58
N VAL A 562 27.89 -15.00 -0.57
CA VAL A 562 26.59 -14.59 -1.10
C VAL A 562 25.83 -15.77 -1.64
N LEU A 563 24.50 -15.66 -1.67
CA LEU A 563 23.68 -16.62 -2.39
C LEU A 563 23.98 -16.51 -3.89
N PRO A 564 23.92 -17.63 -4.63
CA PRO A 564 24.00 -17.57 -6.07
C PRO A 564 22.83 -16.76 -6.59
N GLU A 565 23.07 -15.96 -7.61
CA GLU A 565 22.01 -15.19 -8.25
C GLU A 565 20.94 -16.08 -8.89
N TRP A 566 21.34 -17.28 -9.40
CA TRP A 566 20.41 -18.28 -9.95
C TRP A 566 20.76 -19.69 -9.49
N ASP A 567 19.76 -20.56 -9.48
CA ASP A 567 19.95 -22.00 -9.34
C ASP A 567 20.37 -22.64 -10.68
N ASN A 568 21.52 -22.22 -11.21
CA ASN A 568 22.06 -22.71 -12.48
C ASN A 568 23.48 -23.29 -12.27
N PRO A 569 23.73 -24.57 -12.62
CA PRO A 569 25.03 -25.20 -12.44
C PRO A 569 26.17 -24.52 -13.20
N HIS A 570 25.89 -23.80 -14.28
CA HIS A 570 26.89 -23.06 -15.04
C HIS A 570 27.30 -21.75 -14.38
N VAL A 571 26.38 -21.05 -13.71
CA VAL A 571 26.69 -19.86 -12.91
C VAL A 571 27.40 -20.28 -11.61
N LYS A 572 26.94 -21.36 -10.97
CA LYS A 572 27.49 -21.88 -9.70
C LYS A 572 28.92 -22.42 -9.78
N ARG A 573 29.39 -22.85 -10.96
CA ARG A 573 30.70 -23.55 -11.12
C ARG A 573 31.88 -22.64 -11.45
N MET A 574 31.69 -21.33 -11.57
CA MET A 574 32.69 -20.42 -12.15
C MET A 574 33.33 -19.41 -11.19
N GLU A 575 33.26 -19.66 -9.87
CA GLU A 575 34.11 -18.93 -8.92
C GLU A 575 35.59 -19.16 -9.27
N PRO A 576 36.39 -18.10 -9.46
CA PRO A 576 37.81 -18.26 -9.74
C PRO A 576 38.51 -18.98 -8.58
N GLN A 577 39.10 -20.14 -8.83
CA GLN A 577 40.02 -20.78 -7.89
C GLN A 577 41.37 -20.06 -7.93
N PHE A 578 41.50 -18.97 -7.17
CA PHE A 578 42.71 -18.15 -7.10
C PHE A 578 43.51 -18.44 -5.83
N ASN A 579 42.84 -18.38 -4.68
CA ASN A 579 43.45 -18.59 -3.38
C ASN A 579 44.11 -19.97 -3.23
N LYS A 580 45.19 -20.04 -2.44
CA LYS A 580 45.91 -21.28 -2.12
C LYS A 580 46.28 -21.30 -0.64
N GLY A 581 46.15 -22.47 -0.02
CA GLY A 581 46.58 -22.69 1.36
C GLY A 581 45.78 -21.89 2.39
N HIS A 582 46.42 -21.54 3.49
CA HIS A 582 45.72 -20.91 4.61
C HIS A 582 45.94 -19.40 4.63
N HIS A 583 44.84 -18.68 4.78
CA HIS A 583 44.89 -17.27 5.12
C HIS A 583 44.94 -17.12 6.64
N ARG A 584 45.76 -16.20 7.11
CA ARG A 584 45.97 -15.92 8.54
C ARG A 584 45.60 -14.47 8.83
N VAL A 585 44.73 -14.25 9.81
CA VAL A 585 44.35 -12.93 10.33
C VAL A 585 45.16 -12.66 11.59
N HIS A 586 45.93 -11.56 11.58
CA HIS A 586 46.83 -11.17 12.66
C HIS A 586 46.20 -10.08 13.54
N LEU A 587 46.28 -10.28 14.86
CA LEU A 587 45.64 -9.44 15.88
C LEU A 587 46.62 -9.12 17.01
N GLY A 588 46.36 -8.02 17.74
CA GLY A 588 47.15 -7.60 18.89
C GLY A 588 48.53 -7.04 18.52
N GLY A 589 49.26 -6.54 19.52
CA GLY A 589 50.61 -5.97 19.34
C GLY A 589 50.64 -4.88 18.23
N LYS A 590 51.52 -5.05 17.23
CA LYS A 590 51.62 -4.13 16.08
C LYS A 590 50.44 -4.20 15.10
N TYR A 591 49.57 -5.21 15.23
CA TYR A 591 48.35 -5.41 14.43
C TYR A 591 47.06 -5.08 15.19
N ALA A 592 47.19 -4.34 16.30
CA ALA A 592 46.07 -3.90 17.13
C ALA A 592 45.00 -3.08 16.36
N GLU A 593 45.33 -2.51 15.20
CA GLU A 593 44.42 -1.76 14.33
C GLU A 593 43.64 -2.65 13.32
N SER A 594 43.46 -3.94 13.60
CA SER A 594 42.46 -4.78 12.91
C SER A 594 41.06 -4.46 13.45
N PHE A 595 40.23 -3.74 12.68
CA PHE A 595 38.88 -3.33 13.09
C PHE A 595 37.86 -3.33 11.95
N LEU A 596 36.61 -3.62 12.31
CA LEU A 596 35.44 -3.29 11.52
C LEU A 596 35.02 -1.85 11.84
N LEU A 597 35.12 -0.96 10.87
CA LEU A 597 34.50 0.35 10.91
C LEU A 597 33.05 0.19 10.46
N PHE A 598 32.12 0.36 11.38
CA PHE A 598 30.71 0.19 11.09
C PHE A 598 29.98 1.53 11.24
N SER A 599 28.98 1.73 10.37
CA SER A 599 28.15 2.93 10.31
C SER A 599 27.15 2.99 11.46
N LYS A 600 27.63 3.28 12.67
CA LYS A 600 26.76 3.44 13.84
C LYS A 600 26.00 4.77 13.73
N SER A 601 24.72 4.71 13.39
CA SER A 601 23.84 5.85 13.62
C SER A 601 23.46 5.85 15.11
N PHE A 602 24.23 6.59 15.92
CA PHE A 602 23.84 6.85 17.31
C PHE A 602 22.58 7.70 17.31
N GLU A 603 21.64 7.32 18.17
CA GLU A 603 20.27 7.77 18.17
C GLU A 603 19.42 7.10 17.09
N ASN A 604 18.42 6.41 17.59
CA ASN A 604 17.23 6.13 16.84
C ASN A 604 16.39 7.41 16.78
N PRO A 605 16.14 8.00 15.60
CA PRO A 605 14.82 8.54 15.33
C PRO A 605 13.76 7.42 15.33
N PHE A 606 14.15 6.14 15.29
CA PHE A 606 13.31 5.02 14.86
C PHE A 606 13.27 3.83 15.85
N GLU A 607 13.29 4.04 17.17
CA GLU A 607 13.02 2.95 18.15
C GLU A 607 11.53 2.71 18.14
N PRO A 608 11.04 1.45 18.07
CA PRO A 608 10.07 1.08 17.04
C PRO A 608 9.10 2.23 16.90
N ALA A 609 9.03 2.73 15.69
CA ALA A 609 7.78 3.28 15.30
C ALA A 609 6.67 2.22 15.55
N MET A 610 6.10 2.14 16.77
CA MET A 610 4.81 2.76 16.94
C MET A 610 4.98 4.23 16.57
N ILE A 611 5.16 4.52 15.28
CA ILE A 611 5.40 5.84 14.69
C ILE A 611 6.22 6.74 15.65
N THR A 612 7.54 6.54 15.84
CA THR A 612 8.29 7.37 16.80
C THR A 612 8.63 8.73 16.21
N PRO A 613 8.62 9.78 17.06
CA PRO A 613 8.18 11.10 16.65
C PRO A 613 9.25 11.94 15.98
N ALA A 614 10.41 11.45 15.56
CA ALA A 614 11.39 12.33 14.90
C ALA A 614 10.92 12.78 13.51
N ALA A 615 10.27 11.90 12.75
CA ALA A 615 9.49 12.28 11.57
C ALA A 615 8.27 13.17 11.91
N THR A 616 7.87 13.19 13.19
CA THR A 616 6.82 14.06 13.75
C THR A 616 7.36 15.33 14.44
N VAL A 617 8.67 15.42 14.74
CA VAL A 617 9.32 16.41 15.61
C VAL A 617 10.29 17.28 14.83
N GLN A 618 10.80 16.83 13.67
CA GLN A 618 11.33 17.76 12.67
C GLN A 618 10.23 18.71 12.16
N TYR A 619 8.96 18.34 12.37
CA TYR A 619 7.77 19.18 12.25
C TYR A 619 7.54 20.17 13.42
N LEU A 620 8.39 20.17 14.46
CA LEU A 620 8.18 20.89 15.74
C LEU A 620 9.34 21.77 16.22
N SER A 621 10.50 21.81 15.55
CA SER A 621 11.71 22.50 16.02
C SER A 621 11.64 24.04 16.07
N GLY A 622 10.46 24.64 15.89
CA GLY A 622 10.23 26.08 15.97
C GLY A 622 9.83 26.64 17.34
N ILE A 623 9.49 25.82 18.35
CA ILE A 623 8.90 26.32 19.61
C ILE A 623 9.36 25.49 20.81
N ARG A 624 10.09 26.09 21.76
CA ARG A 624 10.47 25.46 23.05
C ARG A 624 9.23 25.37 23.98
N PRO A 625 8.63 24.19 24.24
CA PRO A 625 7.35 24.09 24.97
C PRO A 625 7.53 23.81 26.48
N ASN A 626 6.53 24.18 27.30
CA ASN A 626 6.44 23.82 28.73
C ASN A 626 5.51 22.60 28.91
N TRP A 627 5.95 21.59 29.67
CA TRP A 627 5.37 20.23 29.71
C TRP A 627 4.86 19.82 31.10
N LEU A 628 3.82 18.98 31.14
CA LEU A 628 3.32 18.34 32.36
C LEU A 628 3.23 16.81 32.21
N SER A 629 3.73 16.03 33.18
CA SER A 629 3.50 14.58 33.26
C SER A 629 2.89 14.12 34.59
N GLY A 630 2.02 13.10 34.53
CA GLY A 630 1.47 12.43 35.70
C GLY A 630 2.42 11.35 36.23
N GLY A 631 2.89 11.49 37.46
CA GLY A 631 3.65 10.48 38.20
C GLY A 631 5.15 10.75 38.34
N ALA A 632 5.64 10.71 39.58
CA ALA A 632 7.05 10.88 39.98
C ALA A 632 7.79 9.54 40.12
N SER A 633 7.23 8.44 39.61
CA SER A 633 7.83 7.10 39.60
C SER A 633 7.59 6.35 38.28
N GLY A 634 8.28 5.22 38.08
CA GLY A 634 8.09 4.34 36.91
C GLY A 634 8.21 5.06 35.56
N PHE A 635 7.24 4.84 34.68
CA PHE A 635 7.19 5.50 33.37
C PHE A 635 7.03 7.02 33.47
N GLY A 636 6.30 7.54 34.47
CA GLY A 636 6.11 8.98 34.67
C GLY A 636 7.43 9.70 34.99
N ALA A 637 8.23 9.14 35.91
CA ALA A 637 9.56 9.67 36.25
C ALA A 637 10.53 9.65 35.06
N ALA A 638 10.58 8.53 34.32
CA ALA A 638 11.44 8.40 33.14
C ALA A 638 11.03 9.41 32.05
N THR A 639 9.72 9.60 31.87
CA THR A 639 9.15 10.58 30.93
C THR A 639 9.56 12.01 31.30
N ALA A 640 9.42 12.38 32.57
CA ALA A 640 9.78 13.72 33.05
C ALA A 640 11.28 14.02 32.88
N LYS A 641 12.16 13.09 33.25
CA LYS A 641 13.61 13.23 33.04
C LYS A 641 13.96 13.35 31.57
N ARG A 642 13.36 12.51 30.71
CA ARG A 642 13.64 12.53 29.26
C ARG A 642 13.24 13.86 28.62
N PHE A 643 12.11 14.44 29.02
CA PHE A 643 11.71 15.76 28.52
C PHE A 643 12.59 16.89 29.06
N ALA A 644 13.04 16.80 30.32
CA ALA A 644 13.97 17.77 30.88
C ALA A 644 15.35 17.71 30.21
N GLU A 645 15.89 16.52 29.93
CA GLU A 645 17.11 16.31 29.14
C GLU A 645 16.99 16.89 27.73
N ALA A 646 15.79 16.81 27.13
CA ALA A 646 15.47 17.42 25.83
C ALA A 646 15.26 18.95 25.90
N GLY A 647 15.55 19.58 27.04
CA GLY A 647 15.51 21.03 27.23
C GLY A 647 14.13 21.62 27.56
N ALA A 648 13.13 20.79 27.84
CA ALA A 648 11.81 21.26 28.26
C ALA A 648 11.78 21.66 29.75
N LYS A 649 10.94 22.65 30.08
CA LYS A 649 10.55 22.93 31.47
C LYS A 649 9.38 22.04 31.84
N VAL A 650 9.54 21.19 32.85
CA VAL A 650 8.61 20.11 33.18
C VAL A 650 8.04 20.33 34.57
N VAL A 651 6.72 20.18 34.72
CA VAL A 651 6.10 19.97 36.04
C VAL A 651 5.72 18.49 36.16
N ILE A 652 5.95 17.91 37.33
CA ILE A 652 5.50 16.57 37.70
C ILE A 652 4.55 16.65 38.89
N SER A 653 3.53 15.79 38.90
CA SER A 653 2.58 15.68 40.00
C SER A 653 2.48 14.26 40.53
N ASP A 654 2.56 14.11 41.85
CA ASP A 654 2.44 12.84 42.57
C ASP A 654 1.90 13.07 43.98
N ILE A 655 1.32 12.02 44.58
CA ILE A 655 0.84 12.06 45.97
C ILE A 655 2.01 11.91 46.95
N ASN A 656 3.07 11.20 46.55
CA ASN A 656 4.24 10.95 47.39
C ASN A 656 5.25 12.11 47.26
N PRO A 657 5.45 12.90 48.34
CA PRO A 657 6.33 14.06 48.29
C PRO A 657 7.81 13.68 48.15
N ASP A 658 8.24 12.54 48.68
CA ASP A 658 9.65 12.13 48.64
C ASP A 658 10.09 11.71 47.22
N ASP A 659 9.21 11.01 46.51
CA ASP A 659 9.44 10.63 45.10
C ASP A 659 9.45 11.86 44.20
N GLY A 660 8.49 12.78 44.42
CA GLY A 660 8.43 14.06 43.70
C GLY A 660 9.66 14.92 43.89
N ALA A 661 10.09 15.11 45.15
CA ALA A 661 11.28 15.91 45.49
C ALA A 661 12.54 15.34 44.86
N ARG A 662 12.76 14.02 44.96
CA ARG A 662 13.92 13.34 44.38
C ARG A 662 14.03 13.50 42.86
N ILE A 663 12.90 13.48 42.13
CA ILE A 663 12.92 13.72 40.68
C ILE A 663 13.13 15.20 40.36
N ALA A 664 12.55 16.12 41.12
CA ALA A 664 12.78 17.56 40.94
C ALA A 664 14.24 17.97 41.21
N GLU A 665 14.91 17.35 42.18
CA GLU A 665 16.34 17.57 42.45
C GLU A 665 17.25 17.08 41.31
N SER A 666 16.78 16.15 40.47
CA SER A 666 17.57 15.60 39.36
C SER A 666 17.78 16.58 38.19
N SER A 667 17.00 17.66 38.11
CA SER A 667 17.20 18.71 37.12
C SER A 667 16.49 20.02 37.53
N PRO A 668 17.16 21.18 37.43
CA PRO A 668 16.53 22.48 37.74
C PRO A 668 15.35 22.82 36.82
N SER A 669 15.23 22.13 35.68
CA SER A 669 14.12 22.26 34.73
C SER A 669 12.86 21.47 35.14
N ILE A 670 12.94 20.63 36.17
CA ILE A 670 11.81 19.87 36.70
C ILE A 670 11.32 20.53 38.00
N LYS A 671 10.02 20.79 38.07
CA LYS A 671 9.35 21.27 39.29
C LYS A 671 8.33 20.24 39.74
N PHE A 672 8.27 20.00 41.04
CA PHE A 672 7.31 19.08 41.64
C PHE A 672 6.13 19.84 42.25
N PHE A 673 4.94 19.30 42.01
CA PHE A 673 3.70 19.72 42.65
C PHE A 673 3.06 18.50 43.32
N GLN A 674 2.83 18.56 44.63
CA GLN A 674 2.17 17.46 45.32
C GLN A 674 0.65 17.55 45.08
N GLY A 675 0.07 16.51 44.47
CA GLY A 675 -1.34 16.49 44.10
C GLY A 675 -1.86 15.10 43.74
N ASP A 676 -3.10 14.83 44.12
CA ASP A 676 -3.83 13.60 43.81
C ASP A 676 -4.57 13.75 42.49
N VAL A 677 -4.01 13.11 41.46
CA VAL A 677 -4.52 13.15 40.09
C VAL A 677 -5.89 12.49 39.92
N THR A 678 -6.41 11.77 40.93
CA THR A 678 -7.80 11.29 40.90
C THR A 678 -8.81 12.39 41.19
N LYS A 679 -8.37 13.54 41.74
CA LYS A 679 -9.22 14.65 42.15
C LYS A 679 -9.14 15.81 41.17
N ALA A 680 -10.31 16.27 40.73
CA ALA A 680 -10.42 17.40 39.81
C ALA A 680 -9.82 18.71 40.38
N GLU A 681 -9.98 18.95 41.69
CA GLU A 681 -9.47 20.13 42.38
C GLU A 681 -7.94 20.23 42.29
N ASP A 682 -7.25 19.09 42.39
CA ASP A 682 -5.80 19.04 42.34
C ASP A 682 -5.26 19.31 40.94
N TRP A 683 -5.98 18.88 39.90
CA TRP A 683 -5.70 19.28 38.51
C TRP A 683 -5.86 20.78 38.27
N GLN A 684 -6.84 21.43 38.90
CA GLN A 684 -6.98 22.90 38.81
C GLN A 684 -5.84 23.62 39.53
N ARG A 685 -5.48 23.18 40.74
CA ARG A 685 -4.34 23.75 41.50
C ARG A 685 -3.02 23.56 40.75
N LEU A 686 -2.82 22.39 40.15
CA LEU A 686 -1.66 22.07 39.33
C LEU A 686 -1.57 22.98 38.10
N LEU A 687 -2.68 23.19 37.37
CA LEU A 687 -2.71 24.14 36.26
C LEU A 687 -2.30 25.55 36.72
N GLY A 688 -2.84 26.02 37.85
CA GLY A 688 -2.49 27.30 38.44
C GLY A 688 -0.99 27.41 38.78
N PHE A 689 -0.41 26.36 39.36
CA PHE A 689 1.03 26.29 39.66
C PHE A 689 1.88 26.42 38.39
N ILE A 690 1.56 25.67 37.32
CA ILE A 690 2.31 25.72 36.05
C ILE A 690 2.22 27.10 35.41
N LEU A 691 1.04 27.72 35.42
CA LEU A 691 0.86 29.05 34.85
C LEU A 691 1.63 30.11 35.64
N LYS A 692 1.77 29.96 36.96
CA LYS A 692 2.59 30.85 37.79
C LYS A 692 4.09 30.69 37.51
N GLU A 693 4.58 29.45 37.47
CA GLU A 693 6.01 29.16 37.28
C GLU A 693 6.48 29.45 35.85
N PHE A 694 5.65 29.10 34.85
CA PHE A 694 6.07 29.04 33.45
C PHE A 694 5.19 29.83 32.47
N GLY A 695 4.10 30.47 32.94
CA GLY A 695 3.26 31.38 32.16
C GLY A 695 2.28 30.73 31.16
N LYS A 696 2.54 29.48 30.78
CA LYS A 696 1.71 28.70 29.84
C LYS A 696 1.96 27.19 29.99
N VAL A 697 0.93 26.40 29.71
CA VAL A 697 1.04 24.96 29.40
C VAL A 697 1.11 24.82 27.89
N SER A 698 2.01 23.99 27.37
CA SER A 698 2.11 23.74 25.92
C SER A 698 1.76 22.30 25.57
N ILE A 699 2.13 21.34 26.41
CA ILE A 699 1.91 19.91 26.16
C ILE A 699 1.53 19.21 27.47
N LEU A 700 0.51 18.35 27.41
CA LEU A 700 0.00 17.55 28.53
C LEU A 700 0.21 16.06 28.24
N VAL A 701 0.96 15.36 29.13
CA VAL A 701 1.08 13.90 29.11
C VAL A 701 0.20 13.33 30.20
N ASN A 702 -0.99 12.92 29.79
CA ASN A 702 -2.07 12.52 30.68
C ASN A 702 -2.12 11.01 30.88
N ASN A 703 -1.15 10.47 31.63
CA ASN A 703 -1.07 9.04 31.90
C ASN A 703 -0.50 8.76 33.29
N ALA A 704 -1.33 8.85 34.32
CA ALA A 704 -1.02 8.29 35.63
C ALA A 704 -1.50 6.84 35.67
N GLY A 705 -0.66 5.91 36.14
CA GLY A 705 -0.94 4.48 36.06
C GLY A 705 -0.46 3.73 37.29
N THR A 706 -1.33 2.90 37.88
CA THR A 706 -1.01 2.00 38.98
C THR A 706 -1.63 0.62 38.77
N THR A 707 -1.12 -0.38 39.50
CA THR A 707 -1.62 -1.76 39.52
C THR A 707 -1.54 -2.30 40.94
N TYR A 708 -2.23 -3.41 41.24
CA TYR A 708 -2.18 -4.09 42.55
C TYR A 708 -0.94 -5.01 42.72
N ARG A 709 0.16 -4.74 42.01
CA ARG A 709 1.43 -5.51 41.87
C ARG A 709 1.58 -6.77 42.74
N ASN A 710 1.79 -7.92 42.08
CA ASN A 710 2.14 -9.22 42.70
C ASN A 710 1.06 -9.87 43.57
N LYS A 711 -0.23 -9.58 43.31
CA LYS A 711 -1.36 -10.37 43.81
C LYS A 711 -2.08 -11.09 42.66
N PRO A 712 -2.49 -12.36 42.84
CA PRO A 712 -3.43 -13.01 41.93
C PRO A 712 -4.75 -12.25 41.91
N THR A 713 -5.39 -12.14 40.75
CA THR A 713 -6.65 -11.40 40.57
C THR A 713 -7.75 -11.84 41.53
N LEU A 714 -7.75 -13.12 41.94
CA LEU A 714 -8.70 -13.68 42.91
C LEU A 714 -8.55 -13.10 44.33
N GLU A 715 -7.43 -12.46 44.65
CA GLU A 715 -7.12 -11.87 45.95
C GLU A 715 -7.17 -10.33 45.93
N VAL A 716 -7.57 -9.75 44.79
CA VAL A 716 -7.72 -8.30 44.62
C VAL A 716 -9.09 -7.91 45.14
N THR A 717 -9.11 -7.01 46.11
CA THR A 717 -10.35 -6.46 46.63
C THR A 717 -10.94 -5.44 45.65
N GLU A 718 -12.26 -5.28 45.64
CA GLU A 718 -12.94 -4.25 44.83
C GLU A 718 -12.36 -2.86 45.10
N GLN A 719 -12.01 -2.56 46.35
CA GLN A 719 -11.44 -1.26 46.74
C GLN A 719 -10.04 -1.02 46.14
N GLU A 720 -9.22 -2.07 46.00
CA GLU A 720 -7.93 -2.01 45.29
C GLU A 720 -8.13 -1.83 43.78
N PHE A 721 -9.13 -2.50 43.20
CA PHE A 721 -9.49 -2.37 41.79
C PHE A 721 -10.02 -0.98 41.46
N ASP A 722 -10.90 -0.42 42.30
CA ASP A 722 -11.46 0.91 42.14
C ASP A 722 -10.39 1.99 42.24
N ARG A 723 -9.37 1.78 43.08
CA ARG A 723 -8.21 2.67 43.13
C ARG A 723 -7.40 2.63 41.83
N VAL A 724 -7.25 1.44 41.21
CA VAL A 724 -6.63 1.30 39.88
C VAL A 724 -7.47 1.99 38.80
N ALA A 725 -8.79 1.79 38.79
CA ALA A 725 -9.69 2.45 37.85
C ALA A 725 -9.66 3.98 38.02
N SER A 726 -9.64 4.46 39.26
CA SER A 726 -9.61 5.90 39.55
C SER A 726 -8.31 6.56 39.09
N VAL A 727 -7.16 5.92 39.32
CA VAL A 727 -5.89 6.45 38.84
C VAL A 727 -5.74 6.29 37.33
N ASN A 728 -6.08 5.14 36.75
CA ASN A 728 -5.75 4.84 35.35
C ASN A 728 -6.80 5.39 34.36
N LEU A 729 -8.05 5.58 34.78
CA LEU A 729 -9.14 6.04 33.91
C LEU A 729 -9.66 7.41 34.34
N ASN A 730 -10.00 7.59 35.61
CA ASN A 730 -10.65 8.82 36.06
C ASN A 730 -9.68 10.02 36.00
N SER A 731 -8.41 9.84 36.35
CA SER A 731 -7.41 10.92 36.24
C SER A 731 -7.30 11.47 34.82
N ILE A 732 -7.41 10.60 33.81
CA ILE A 732 -7.31 10.96 32.39
C ILE A 732 -8.48 11.87 32.00
N PHE A 733 -9.69 11.49 32.40
CA PHE A 733 -10.88 12.30 32.19
C PHE A 733 -10.75 13.69 32.84
N GLN A 734 -10.29 13.76 34.09
CA GLN A 734 -10.19 15.01 34.83
C GLN A 734 -9.16 15.97 34.22
N ALA A 735 -7.98 15.47 33.84
CA ALA A 735 -6.96 16.28 33.20
C ALA A 735 -7.40 16.85 31.84
N ILE A 736 -8.13 16.07 31.02
CA ILE A 736 -8.68 16.54 29.75
C ILE A 736 -9.65 17.69 30.00
N ARG A 737 -10.60 17.51 30.92
CA ARG A 737 -11.61 18.53 31.22
C ARG A 737 -10.99 19.87 31.65
N ILE A 738 -9.90 19.83 32.41
CA ILE A 738 -9.32 21.02 33.04
C ILE A 738 -8.22 21.65 32.18
N ILE A 739 -7.22 20.88 31.76
CA ILE A 739 -6.02 21.42 31.10
C ILE A 739 -6.25 21.63 29.60
N VAL A 740 -6.98 20.75 28.91
CA VAL A 740 -7.21 20.90 27.46
C VAL A 740 -8.11 22.11 27.17
N SER A 741 -9.07 22.39 28.03
CA SER A 741 -9.89 23.60 27.97
C SER A 741 -9.03 24.88 27.96
N HIS A 742 -8.01 24.95 28.83
CA HIS A 742 -7.07 26.06 28.86
C HIS A 742 -6.21 26.18 27.58
N LEU A 743 -5.79 25.06 26.99
CA LEU A 743 -5.01 25.04 25.73
C LEU A 743 -5.84 25.52 24.53
N ILE A 744 -7.14 25.24 24.51
CA ILE A 744 -8.09 25.73 23.49
C ILE A 744 -8.30 27.24 23.61
N GLU A 745 -8.54 27.75 24.82
CA GLU A 745 -8.86 29.17 25.05
C GLU A 745 -7.74 30.13 24.63
N ARG A 746 -6.47 29.72 24.76
CA ARG A 746 -5.33 30.56 24.35
C ARG A 746 -4.96 30.47 22.88
N GLY A 747 -5.79 29.82 22.05
CA GLY A 747 -5.55 29.70 20.61
C GLY A 747 -4.30 28.90 20.25
N SER A 748 -3.78 28.11 21.20
CA SER A 748 -2.65 27.19 20.96
C SER A 748 -3.09 25.91 20.23
N LEU A 749 -4.40 25.71 20.08
CA LEU A 749 -5.06 24.72 19.22
C LEU A 749 -6.02 25.46 18.27
N GLN A 750 -5.75 25.42 16.95
CA GLN A 750 -6.70 25.84 15.91
C GLN A 750 -6.94 24.67 14.94
N GLY A 751 -8.21 24.27 14.82
CA GLY A 751 -8.67 23.11 14.05
C GLY A 751 -9.62 22.26 14.89
N HIS A 752 -10.89 22.22 14.47
CA HIS A 752 -12.01 21.38 14.92
C HIS A 752 -12.04 20.97 16.41
N LYS A 753 -12.97 21.58 17.16
CA LYS A 753 -13.38 21.10 18.48
C LYS A 753 -14.12 19.77 18.30
N GLY A 754 -13.43 18.62 18.47
CA GLY A 754 -14.11 17.34 18.48
C GLY A 754 -13.34 16.02 18.49
N SER A 755 -12.00 15.96 18.46
CA SER A 755 -11.21 14.85 19.06
C SER A 755 -9.72 15.16 18.98
N CYS A 756 -9.06 15.11 20.14
CA CYS A 756 -7.68 15.56 20.33
C CYS A 756 -6.72 14.36 20.26
N SER A 757 -6.33 13.98 19.05
CA SER A 757 -5.13 13.15 18.83
C SER A 757 -4.32 13.68 17.63
N ARG A 758 -3.59 14.75 17.96
CA ARG A 758 -2.36 15.31 17.34
C ARG A 758 -2.53 16.27 16.15
N ILE A 759 -2.37 17.56 16.48
CA ILE A 759 -2.00 18.66 15.58
C ILE A 759 -0.62 19.18 16.01
N CYS A 760 0.24 19.57 15.05
CA CYS A 760 1.18 20.68 15.18
C CYS A 760 1.59 21.24 13.80
N PRO A 761 2.27 22.40 13.69
CA PRO A 761 1.66 23.73 13.54
C PRO A 761 1.96 24.37 12.17
N SER A 762 1.07 25.24 11.68
CA SER A 762 1.37 26.13 10.54
C SER A 762 1.40 27.60 10.99
N ARG A 763 2.40 28.35 10.49
CA ARG A 763 2.56 29.80 10.72
C ARG A 763 1.66 30.60 9.76
N HIS A 764 0.60 31.18 10.33
CA HIS A 764 0.20 32.61 10.23
C HIS A 764 -0.29 33.20 8.87
N PRO A 765 -1.10 34.28 8.89
CA PRO A 765 -2.53 34.18 8.58
C PRO A 765 -2.99 35.08 7.43
N ARG A 766 -4.14 34.78 6.81
CA ARG A 766 -4.93 35.79 6.08
C ARG A 766 -6.40 35.72 6.49
N ASN A 767 -6.78 36.70 7.30
CA ASN A 767 -8.07 37.37 7.46
C ASN A 767 -9.32 36.58 7.02
N LEU A 768 -10.02 36.04 8.02
CA LEU A 768 -11.43 35.69 7.95
C LEU A 768 -12.27 36.96 7.85
N VAL A 769 -12.87 37.17 6.69
CA VAL A 769 -14.16 37.86 6.59
C VAL A 769 -15.22 36.80 6.84
N THR A 770 -15.99 36.97 7.91
CA THR A 770 -17.19 36.22 8.22
C THR A 770 -18.19 36.29 7.06
N GLN A 771 -18.54 35.15 6.47
CA GLN A 771 -19.82 34.97 5.81
C GLN A 771 -20.55 33.79 6.46
N GLN A 772 -21.73 34.08 7.02
CA GLN A 772 -22.74 33.08 7.33
C GLN A 772 -22.98 32.21 6.09
N GLN A 773 -22.69 30.91 6.16
CA GLN A 773 -23.15 29.98 5.14
C GLN A 773 -24.68 29.93 5.21
N ALA A 774 -25.33 30.45 4.18
CA ALA A 774 -26.74 30.20 3.94
C ALA A 774 -26.95 28.68 3.83
N MET A 775 -27.88 28.12 4.62
CA MET A 775 -28.28 26.72 4.47
C MET A 775 -28.78 26.52 3.04
N SER A 776 -28.23 25.55 2.31
CA SER A 776 -28.70 25.23 0.96
C SER A 776 -30.19 24.84 1.02
N PRO A 777 -31.05 25.40 0.15
CA PRO A 777 -32.49 25.22 0.26
C PRO A 777 -32.88 23.75 0.05
N ILE A 778 -33.99 23.34 0.68
CA ILE A 778 -34.71 22.12 0.32
C ILE A 778 -35.65 22.50 -0.82
N THR A 779 -35.52 21.83 -1.95
CA THR A 779 -36.31 22.14 -3.16
C THR A 779 -37.20 20.96 -3.51
N PRO A 780 -38.48 21.18 -3.87
CA PRO A 780 -39.32 20.13 -4.45
C PRO A 780 -38.63 19.46 -5.63
N TYR A 781 -38.79 18.15 -5.75
CA TYR A 781 -38.23 17.35 -6.83
C TYR A 781 -39.36 16.59 -7.53
N LYS A 782 -39.27 16.51 -8.86
CA LYS A 782 -40.11 15.63 -9.68
C LYS A 782 -39.19 14.77 -10.53
N ILE A 783 -39.51 13.50 -10.60
CA ILE A 783 -38.91 12.57 -11.55
C ILE A 783 -39.35 13.00 -12.95
N ASP A 784 -38.40 13.36 -13.78
CA ASP A 784 -38.64 13.78 -15.16
C ASP A 784 -37.55 13.17 -16.05
N ILE A 785 -37.74 11.91 -16.42
CA ILE A 785 -36.80 11.19 -17.26
C ILE A 785 -36.98 11.66 -18.71
N PRO A 786 -35.96 12.14 -19.43
CA PRO A 786 -36.13 12.55 -20.82
C PRO A 786 -36.65 11.42 -21.72
N ASP A 787 -37.55 11.72 -22.65
CA ASP A 787 -38.09 10.73 -23.61
C ASP A 787 -36.97 9.98 -24.35
N GLU A 788 -35.87 10.68 -24.63
CA GLU A 788 -34.70 10.12 -25.29
C GLU A 788 -34.07 8.96 -24.51
N LYS A 789 -34.06 9.01 -23.17
CA LYS A 789 -33.58 7.89 -22.32
C LYS A 789 -34.53 6.70 -22.38
N ILE A 790 -35.84 6.94 -22.45
CA ILE A 790 -36.85 5.89 -22.60
C ILE A 790 -36.73 5.22 -23.98
N GLN A 791 -36.53 6.01 -25.04
CA GLN A 791 -36.29 5.47 -26.38
C GLN A 791 -34.99 4.69 -26.46
N ARG A 792 -33.91 5.18 -25.83
CA ARG A 792 -32.64 4.47 -25.74
C ARG A 792 -32.80 3.10 -25.05
N LEU A 793 -33.54 3.03 -23.94
CA LEU A 793 -33.88 1.78 -23.27
C LEU A 793 -34.55 0.79 -24.24
N LYS A 794 -35.58 1.25 -24.97
CA LYS A 794 -36.31 0.42 -25.94
C LYS A 794 -35.41 -0.06 -27.09
N GLN A 795 -34.50 0.79 -27.58
CA GLN A 795 -33.54 0.44 -28.61
C GLN A 795 -32.54 -0.61 -28.11
N GLN A 796 -31.99 -0.44 -26.90
CA GLN A 796 -31.05 -1.41 -26.32
C GLN A 796 -31.71 -2.77 -26.10
N ILE A 797 -32.96 -2.81 -25.64
CA ILE A 797 -33.72 -4.07 -25.53
C ILE A 797 -33.97 -4.70 -26.91
N ALA A 798 -34.26 -3.89 -27.93
CA ALA A 798 -34.49 -4.39 -29.29
C ALA A 798 -33.27 -5.02 -29.95
N LEU A 799 -32.07 -4.58 -29.55
CA LEU A 799 -30.78 -5.06 -30.07
C LEU A 799 -30.15 -6.14 -29.19
N ALA A 800 -30.78 -6.51 -28.07
CA ALA A 800 -30.20 -7.48 -27.15
C ALA A 800 -30.29 -8.90 -27.72
N ASP A 801 -29.13 -9.55 -27.79
CA ASP A 801 -29.05 -10.99 -28.00
C ASP A 801 -29.30 -11.72 -26.67
N PHE A 802 -29.95 -12.88 -26.74
CA PHE A 802 -30.21 -13.72 -25.57
C PHE A 802 -29.40 -15.02 -25.68
N PRO A 803 -28.82 -15.51 -24.57
CA PRO A 803 -28.14 -16.80 -24.54
C PRO A 803 -29.13 -17.97 -24.73
N ASP A 804 -28.61 -19.16 -24.98
CA ASP A 804 -29.37 -20.41 -24.91
C ASP A 804 -29.58 -20.88 -23.46
N GLU A 805 -30.46 -21.87 -23.28
CA GLU A 805 -30.69 -22.54 -21.99
C GLU A 805 -30.69 -24.06 -22.18
N LEU A 806 -30.23 -24.80 -21.18
CA LEU A 806 -30.28 -26.26 -21.22
C LEU A 806 -31.73 -26.73 -21.06
N PRO A 807 -32.25 -27.60 -21.96
CA PRO A 807 -33.68 -27.96 -21.97
C PRO A 807 -34.08 -28.97 -20.87
N ASP A 808 -33.12 -29.58 -20.18
CA ASP A 808 -33.32 -30.69 -19.23
C ASP A 808 -32.98 -30.34 -17.77
N VAL A 809 -32.77 -29.05 -17.47
CA VAL A 809 -32.56 -28.56 -16.10
C VAL A 809 -33.86 -28.00 -15.49
N GLU A 810 -33.98 -28.09 -14.17
CA GLU A 810 -35.12 -27.54 -13.46
C GLU A 810 -35.16 -26.01 -13.61
N PRO A 811 -36.32 -25.40 -13.94
CA PRO A 811 -36.43 -23.95 -14.10
C PRO A 811 -36.01 -23.21 -12.83
N TRP A 812 -35.28 -22.10 -12.96
CA TRP A 812 -34.72 -21.30 -11.85
C TRP A 812 -33.50 -21.90 -11.11
N SER A 813 -33.21 -23.19 -11.24
CA SER A 813 -32.02 -23.82 -10.62
C SER A 813 -30.67 -23.20 -11.03
N ARG A 814 -30.62 -22.41 -12.10
CA ARG A 814 -29.41 -21.70 -12.59
C ARG A 814 -29.64 -20.21 -12.82
N GLY A 815 -30.59 -19.62 -12.09
CA GLY A 815 -31.02 -18.23 -12.25
C GLY A 815 -32.21 -18.07 -13.20
N MET A 816 -32.47 -16.84 -13.62
CA MET A 816 -33.67 -16.48 -14.38
C MET A 816 -33.82 -17.26 -15.71
N PRO A 817 -34.94 -17.99 -15.93
CA PRO A 817 -35.20 -18.71 -17.17
C PRO A 817 -35.27 -17.79 -18.41
N LEU A 818 -34.85 -18.31 -19.56
CA LEU A 818 -34.81 -17.55 -20.82
C LEU A 818 -36.20 -17.09 -21.25
N ALA A 819 -37.21 -17.95 -21.04
CA ALA A 819 -38.60 -17.65 -21.37
C ALA A 819 -39.12 -16.42 -20.62
N ASP A 820 -38.84 -16.33 -19.31
CA ASP A 820 -39.21 -15.18 -18.48
C ASP A 820 -38.45 -13.92 -18.88
N LEU A 821 -37.14 -14.05 -19.15
CA LEU A 821 -36.31 -12.91 -19.53
C LEU A 821 -36.78 -12.31 -20.86
N LYS A 822 -37.07 -13.15 -21.86
CA LYS A 822 -37.63 -12.72 -23.15
C LYS A 822 -39.01 -12.09 -23.00
N ARG A 823 -39.89 -12.68 -22.18
CA ARG A 823 -41.24 -12.16 -21.91
C ARG A 823 -41.18 -10.76 -21.30
N LEU A 824 -40.42 -10.59 -20.22
CA LEU A 824 -40.27 -9.31 -19.53
C LEU A 824 -39.55 -8.27 -20.37
N ALA A 825 -38.51 -8.64 -21.11
CA ALA A 825 -37.84 -7.72 -22.04
C ALA A 825 -38.80 -7.25 -23.15
N ALA A 826 -39.59 -8.16 -23.73
CA ALA A 826 -40.59 -7.81 -24.75
C ALA A 826 -41.68 -6.89 -24.18
N TYR A 827 -42.17 -7.17 -22.97
CA TYR A 827 -43.12 -6.30 -22.29
C TYR A 827 -42.50 -4.94 -21.94
N TRP A 828 -41.26 -4.89 -21.44
CA TRP A 828 -40.57 -3.64 -21.11
C TRP A 828 -40.40 -2.71 -22.31
N LYS A 829 -40.13 -3.29 -23.50
CA LYS A 829 -40.03 -2.55 -24.75
C LYS A 829 -41.38 -2.05 -25.26
N ASN A 830 -42.38 -2.93 -25.31
CA ASN A 830 -43.60 -2.72 -26.09
C ASN A 830 -44.86 -2.41 -25.28
N GLY A 831 -44.95 -2.89 -24.04
CA GLY A 831 -46.14 -2.82 -23.19
C GLY A 831 -46.00 -1.96 -21.93
N PHE A 832 -44.80 -1.88 -21.35
CA PHE A 832 -44.53 -1.10 -20.14
C PHE A 832 -44.52 0.39 -20.43
N ASP A 833 -45.32 1.14 -19.66
CA ASP A 833 -45.43 2.59 -19.75
C ASP A 833 -44.71 3.28 -18.59
N TRP A 834 -43.45 3.68 -18.81
CA TRP A 834 -42.70 4.45 -17.81
C TRP A 834 -43.39 5.75 -17.42
N ARG A 835 -44.06 6.46 -18.34
CA ARG A 835 -44.71 7.74 -18.04
C ARG A 835 -45.84 7.58 -17.03
N LYS A 836 -46.60 6.48 -17.15
CA LYS A 836 -47.62 6.13 -16.15
C LYS A 836 -47.01 5.87 -14.77
N GLN A 837 -45.89 5.12 -14.71
CA GLN A 837 -45.24 4.80 -13.43
C GLN A 837 -44.53 6.02 -12.82
N GLU A 838 -43.89 6.83 -13.65
CA GLU A 838 -43.30 8.11 -13.27
C GLU A 838 -44.34 9.09 -12.72
N ALA A 839 -45.50 9.21 -13.37
CA ALA A 839 -46.61 10.02 -12.86
C ALA A 839 -47.07 9.55 -11.47
N LYS A 840 -47.21 8.24 -11.28
CA LYS A 840 -47.58 7.63 -9.99
C LYS A 840 -46.51 7.87 -8.92
N LEU A 841 -45.22 7.68 -9.22
CA LEU A 841 -44.14 7.96 -8.28
C LEU A 841 -44.08 9.46 -7.93
N ASN A 842 -44.39 10.35 -8.87
CA ASN A 842 -44.48 11.79 -8.65
C ASN A 842 -45.69 12.25 -7.81
N GLU A 843 -46.60 11.36 -7.44
CA GLU A 843 -47.62 11.64 -6.41
C GLU A 843 -46.99 11.72 -5.01
N LEU A 844 -45.81 11.12 -4.81
CA LEU A 844 -45.05 11.23 -3.56
C LEU A 844 -44.46 12.65 -3.39
N PRO A 845 -44.42 13.17 -2.14
CA PRO A 845 -43.76 14.44 -1.85
C PRO A 845 -42.24 14.27 -1.86
N GLN A 846 -41.66 14.41 -3.04
CA GLN A 846 -40.23 14.25 -3.27
C GLN A 846 -39.49 15.59 -3.22
N PHE A 847 -38.27 15.55 -2.71
CA PHE A 847 -37.42 16.72 -2.51
C PHE A 847 -35.96 16.38 -2.83
N MET A 848 -35.18 17.44 -3.03
CA MET A 848 -33.74 17.39 -3.21
C MET A 848 -33.08 18.42 -2.30
N THR A 849 -31.94 18.08 -1.72
CA THR A 849 -31.09 19.06 -1.03
C THR A 849 -29.63 18.67 -1.05
N GLN A 850 -28.75 19.65 -0.81
CA GLN A 850 -27.31 19.40 -0.67
C GLN A 850 -26.95 19.09 0.78
N ILE A 851 -26.19 18.01 0.97
CA ILE A 851 -25.61 17.62 2.25
C ILE A 851 -24.09 17.51 2.10
N ASP A 852 -23.37 18.23 2.95
CA ASP A 852 -21.91 18.17 3.04
C ASP A 852 -21.48 17.03 3.96
N ILE A 853 -20.55 16.20 3.49
CA ILE A 853 -19.98 15.06 4.24
C ILE A 853 -18.49 15.29 4.43
N ASP A 854 -18.05 15.23 5.68
CA ASP A 854 -16.71 15.63 6.08
C ASP A 854 -15.66 14.73 5.41
N GLY A 855 -14.74 15.33 4.65
CA GLY A 855 -13.73 14.60 3.88
C GLY A 855 -14.21 14.02 2.53
N PHE A 856 -15.51 13.96 2.28
CA PHE A 856 -16.09 13.39 1.05
C PHE A 856 -16.72 14.41 0.10
N GLY A 857 -17.07 15.61 0.59
CA GLY A 857 -17.64 16.70 -0.21
C GLY A 857 -19.17 16.76 -0.15
N THR A 858 -19.74 17.55 -1.04
CA THR A 858 -21.19 17.82 -1.10
C THR A 858 -21.91 16.88 -2.05
N TYR A 859 -23.03 16.31 -1.61
CA TYR A 859 -23.89 15.43 -2.39
C TYR A 859 -25.31 15.99 -2.50
N ASN A 860 -25.91 15.92 -3.70
CA ASN A 860 -27.35 16.15 -3.86
C ASN A 860 -28.08 14.88 -3.45
N ILE A 861 -28.95 14.99 -2.45
CA ILE A 861 -29.68 13.88 -1.84
C ILE A 861 -31.16 14.02 -2.21
N HIS A 862 -31.66 13.04 -2.95
CA HIS A 862 -33.08 12.86 -3.22
C HIS A 862 -33.74 12.17 -2.02
N PHE A 863 -34.93 12.62 -1.63
CA PHE A 863 -35.69 11.99 -0.55
C PHE A 863 -37.20 12.24 -0.67
N VAL A 864 -38.00 11.30 -0.15
CA VAL A 864 -39.42 11.52 0.13
C VAL A 864 -39.56 12.08 1.54
N HIS A 865 -40.38 13.11 1.72
CA HIS A 865 -40.72 13.63 3.04
C HIS A 865 -42.22 13.90 3.13
N GLN A 866 -42.92 13.07 3.89
CA GLN A 866 -44.36 13.20 4.11
C GLN A 866 -44.62 13.42 5.60
N PRO A 867 -44.86 14.68 6.02
CA PRO A 867 -45.38 14.95 7.35
C PRO A 867 -46.75 14.30 7.51
N SER A 868 -46.95 13.63 8.65
CA SER A 868 -48.29 13.30 9.14
C SER A 868 -49.13 14.55 9.41
N PRO A 869 -50.46 14.49 9.20
CA PRO A 869 -51.38 15.53 9.66
C PRO A 869 -51.42 15.65 11.20
N MET A 870 -51.00 14.63 11.94
CA MET A 870 -50.91 14.69 13.41
C MET A 870 -49.65 15.44 13.84
N LYS A 871 -49.84 16.46 14.69
CA LYS A 871 -48.77 17.36 15.15
C LYS A 871 -47.68 16.63 15.94
N ASP A 872 -48.08 15.65 16.74
CA ASP A 872 -47.18 14.92 17.64
C ASP A 872 -46.80 13.53 17.09
N ALA A 873 -46.90 13.35 15.77
CA ALA A 873 -46.42 12.19 15.07
C ALA A 873 -44.90 11.98 15.27
N ILE A 874 -44.48 10.72 15.31
CA ILE A 874 -43.09 10.33 15.56
C ILE A 874 -42.25 10.56 14.28
N PRO A 875 -41.15 11.31 14.30
CA PRO A 875 -40.26 11.39 13.14
C PRO A 875 -39.60 10.02 12.87
N LEU A 876 -39.88 9.44 11.70
CA LEU A 876 -39.41 8.13 11.27
C LEU A 876 -38.52 8.27 10.01
N LEU A 877 -37.27 7.84 10.14
CA LEU A 877 -36.33 7.70 9.02
C LEU A 877 -36.37 6.26 8.49
N PHE A 878 -36.75 6.06 7.23
CA PHE A 878 -36.76 4.76 6.55
C PHE A 878 -35.53 4.64 5.64
N CYS A 879 -34.67 3.65 5.90
CA CYS A 879 -33.48 3.37 5.09
C CYS A 879 -33.70 2.10 4.26
N HIS A 880 -33.69 2.22 2.93
CA HIS A 880 -33.91 1.11 2.00
C HIS A 880 -32.63 0.28 1.75
N GLY A 881 -32.79 -0.90 1.14
CA GLY A 881 -31.71 -1.83 0.81
C GLY A 881 -31.32 -1.89 -0.67
N TRP A 882 -30.58 -2.94 -1.06
CA TRP A 882 -30.38 -3.42 -2.43
C TRP A 882 -30.93 -4.87 -2.59
N PRO A 883 -31.67 -5.17 -3.66
CA PRO A 883 -31.95 -4.31 -4.80
C PRO A 883 -33.11 -3.34 -4.58
N GLY A 884 -33.40 -2.90 -3.36
CA GLY A 884 -34.44 -1.92 -3.02
C GLY A 884 -34.19 -0.45 -3.38
N SER A 885 -35.17 0.42 -3.13
CA SER A 885 -35.05 1.88 -3.35
C SER A 885 -36.07 2.65 -2.50
N PHE A 886 -36.10 3.99 -2.61
CA PHE A 886 -37.13 4.80 -1.95
C PHE A 886 -38.56 4.36 -2.29
N ALA A 887 -38.78 3.67 -3.42
CA ALA A 887 -40.09 3.17 -3.82
C ALA A 887 -40.67 2.12 -2.85
N GLU A 888 -39.84 1.46 -2.02
CA GLU A 888 -40.31 0.51 -1.01
C GLU A 888 -41.34 1.09 -0.06
N ILE A 889 -41.29 2.40 0.20
CA ILE A 889 -42.22 3.07 1.10
C ILE A 889 -43.65 3.16 0.55
N THR A 890 -43.85 3.07 -0.77
CA THR A 890 -45.12 3.50 -1.39
C THR A 890 -46.37 2.79 -0.88
N LYS A 891 -46.26 1.50 -0.52
CA LYS A 891 -47.38 0.71 0.01
C LYS A 891 -47.65 0.98 1.49
N ILE A 892 -46.63 1.36 2.26
CA ILE A 892 -46.75 1.58 3.71
C ILE A 892 -46.94 3.05 4.09
N LEU A 893 -46.52 4.00 3.24
CA LEU A 893 -46.56 5.42 3.53
C LEU A 893 -47.93 5.92 3.98
N PRO A 894 -49.05 5.61 3.28
CA PRO A 894 -50.37 6.09 3.72
C PRO A 894 -50.76 5.58 5.10
N MET A 895 -50.39 4.33 5.44
CA MET A 895 -50.68 3.75 6.76
C MET A 895 -49.81 4.34 7.87
N LEU A 896 -48.53 4.63 7.59
CA LEU A 896 -47.63 5.23 8.57
C LEU A 896 -48.07 6.65 8.97
N ILE A 897 -48.68 7.42 8.06
CA ILE A 897 -49.11 8.80 8.34
C ILE A 897 -50.54 8.90 8.88
N SER A 898 -51.37 7.86 8.74
CA SER A 898 -52.80 7.88 9.08
C SER A 898 -53.17 7.24 10.43
N GLY A 899 -52.26 7.27 11.41
CA GLY A 899 -52.57 6.89 12.80
C GLY A 899 -53.66 7.78 13.45
N GLY A 900 -53.97 7.52 14.71
CA GLY A 900 -55.00 8.24 15.49
C GLY A 900 -54.97 7.83 16.96
N ASN A 901 -56.09 7.90 17.68
CA ASN A 901 -56.16 7.51 19.10
C ASN A 901 -55.74 6.05 19.39
N ASP A 902 -55.93 5.16 18.41
CA ASP A 902 -55.72 3.72 18.56
C ASP A 902 -54.34 3.23 18.10
N SER A 903 -53.63 4.01 17.27
CA SER A 903 -52.30 3.63 16.77
C SER A 903 -51.42 4.85 16.44
N PRO A 904 -50.10 4.77 16.66
CA PRO A 904 -49.23 5.92 16.44
C PRO A 904 -49.11 6.25 14.95
N SER A 905 -48.93 7.53 14.64
CA SER A 905 -48.56 8.05 13.32
C SER A 905 -47.13 8.57 13.30
N PHE A 906 -46.56 8.65 12.10
CA PHE A 906 -45.19 8.99 11.85
C PHE A 906 -45.06 10.13 10.85
N HIS A 907 -44.13 11.07 11.08
CA HIS A 907 -43.62 11.92 10.01
C HIS A 907 -42.52 11.13 9.28
N VAL A 908 -42.75 10.76 8.02
CA VAL A 908 -41.88 9.81 7.30
C VAL A 908 -40.88 10.54 6.42
N VAL A 909 -39.61 10.15 6.53
CA VAL A 909 -38.49 10.61 5.68
C VAL A 909 -37.79 9.40 5.07
N VAL A 910 -37.63 9.39 3.74
CA VAL A 910 -37.04 8.28 2.98
C VAL A 910 -35.97 8.81 2.03
N PRO A 911 -34.69 8.87 2.45
CA PRO A 911 -33.61 9.22 1.53
C PRO A 911 -33.36 8.11 0.52
N SER A 912 -33.14 8.48 -0.75
CA SER A 912 -32.34 7.65 -1.63
C SER A 912 -30.89 7.70 -1.17
N MET A 913 -30.28 6.56 -0.91
CA MET A 913 -28.86 6.47 -0.54
C MET A 913 -27.98 7.06 -1.65
N VAL A 914 -26.78 7.56 -1.29
CA VAL A 914 -25.74 7.92 -2.28
C VAL A 914 -25.46 6.70 -3.17
N ASP A 915 -25.31 6.89 -4.49
CA ASP A 915 -25.28 5.84 -5.52
C ASP A 915 -26.62 5.14 -5.84
N TYR A 916 -27.74 5.53 -5.21
CA TYR A 916 -29.07 4.93 -5.44
C TYR A 916 -30.11 5.96 -5.90
N GLY A 917 -31.07 5.48 -6.70
CA GLY A 917 -32.21 6.27 -7.17
C GLY A 917 -31.76 7.60 -7.79
N PHE A 918 -32.31 8.71 -7.31
CA PHE A 918 -32.03 10.05 -7.84
C PHE A 918 -31.03 10.84 -6.99
N SER A 919 -30.36 10.21 -6.02
CA SER A 919 -29.26 10.81 -5.28
C SER A 919 -27.96 10.78 -6.09
N SER A 920 -27.03 11.66 -5.73
CA SER A 920 -25.68 11.71 -6.33
C SER A 920 -24.92 10.40 -6.13
N GLY A 921 -24.02 10.07 -7.06
CA GLY A 921 -23.06 8.98 -6.87
C GLY A 921 -21.83 9.39 -6.06
N ALA A 922 -21.22 8.44 -5.34
CA ALA A 922 -19.98 8.67 -4.60
C ALA A 922 -18.84 9.11 -5.54
N LYS A 923 -18.08 10.14 -5.15
CA LYS A 923 -16.97 10.70 -5.94
C LYS A 923 -15.58 10.28 -5.44
N LYS A 924 -15.52 9.60 -4.30
CA LYS A 924 -14.29 9.12 -3.66
C LYS A 924 -14.50 7.71 -3.13
N ALA A 925 -13.44 6.91 -3.15
CA ALA A 925 -13.42 5.62 -2.46
C ALA A 925 -13.61 5.79 -0.95
N ASN A 926 -13.98 4.70 -0.27
CA ASN A 926 -14.28 4.64 1.17
C ASN A 926 -15.54 5.40 1.59
N PHE A 927 -16.52 5.60 0.69
CA PHE A 927 -17.85 6.08 1.08
C PHE A 927 -18.63 4.89 1.68
N GLN A 928 -18.50 4.71 2.99
CA GLN A 928 -18.99 3.53 3.73
C GLN A 928 -20.32 3.84 4.45
N PHE A 929 -20.86 2.85 5.17
CA PHE A 929 -22.15 2.99 5.87
C PHE A 929 -22.18 4.12 6.92
N GLU A 930 -21.04 4.48 7.50
CA GLU A 930 -20.90 5.62 8.40
C GLU A 930 -21.19 6.94 7.68
N GLN A 931 -20.75 7.08 6.42
CA GLN A 931 -21.04 8.25 5.61
C GLN A 931 -22.51 8.27 5.18
N HIS A 932 -23.11 7.11 4.86
CA HIS A 932 -24.55 7.02 4.62
C HIS A 932 -25.38 7.39 5.86
N ALA A 933 -24.95 6.96 7.05
CA ALA A 933 -25.56 7.36 8.32
C ALA A 933 -25.40 8.87 8.57
N GLU A 934 -24.24 9.45 8.30
CA GLU A 934 -24.00 10.89 8.40
C GLU A 934 -24.91 11.69 7.44
N VAL A 935 -25.07 11.23 6.18
CA VAL A 935 -26.01 11.81 5.22
C VAL A 935 -27.43 11.81 5.78
N ALA A 936 -27.89 10.66 6.26
CA ALA A 936 -29.26 10.50 6.74
C ALA A 936 -29.51 11.34 8.01
N HIS A 937 -28.55 11.37 8.94
CA HIS A 937 -28.63 12.21 10.14
C HIS A 937 -28.65 13.70 9.80
N LYS A 938 -27.73 14.19 8.97
CA LYS A 938 -27.69 15.59 8.54
C LYS A 938 -28.97 15.99 7.80
N LEU A 939 -29.57 15.09 7.02
CA LEU A 939 -30.88 15.31 6.40
C LEU A 939 -31.99 15.48 7.44
N MET A 940 -32.08 14.59 8.44
CA MET A 940 -33.09 14.69 9.51
C MET A 940 -32.96 16.00 10.30
N VAL A 941 -31.73 16.37 10.66
CA VAL A 941 -31.44 17.65 11.36
C VAL A 941 -31.85 18.84 10.50
N LYS A 942 -31.57 18.81 9.19
CA LYS A 942 -31.94 19.87 8.25
C LYS A 942 -33.45 20.03 8.06
N LEU A 943 -34.21 18.94 8.19
CA LEU A 943 -35.68 18.94 8.22
C LEU A 943 -36.26 19.39 9.57
N GLY A 944 -35.41 19.63 10.57
CA GLY A 944 -35.80 20.07 11.92
C GLY A 944 -36.04 18.94 12.92
N TYR A 945 -35.82 17.68 12.53
CA TYR A 945 -35.96 16.52 13.41
C TYR A 945 -34.63 16.26 14.14
N LYS A 946 -34.52 16.77 15.37
CA LYS A 946 -33.34 16.57 16.23
C LYS A 946 -33.30 15.19 16.88
N GLU A 947 -34.47 14.63 17.15
CA GLU A 947 -34.67 13.29 17.70
C GLU A 947 -35.69 12.57 16.82
N TYR A 948 -35.40 11.31 16.49
CA TYR A 948 -36.18 10.50 15.56
C TYR A 948 -35.96 9.01 15.85
N VAL A 949 -36.79 8.18 15.24
CA VAL A 949 -36.62 6.72 15.19
C VAL A 949 -36.28 6.29 13.77
N ALA A 950 -35.63 5.14 13.62
CA ALA A 950 -35.18 4.66 12.32
C ALA A 950 -35.66 3.23 12.03
N GLN A 951 -36.01 2.96 10.78
CA GLN A 951 -36.35 1.62 10.29
C GLN A 951 -35.48 1.26 9.09
N GLY A 952 -34.99 0.01 9.03
CA GLY A 952 -34.22 -0.47 7.88
C GLY A 952 -34.05 -1.99 7.79
N GLY A 953 -34.17 -2.51 6.57
CA GLY A 953 -33.81 -3.88 6.20
C GLY A 953 -32.58 -3.90 5.28
N ASP A 954 -32.03 -5.08 4.99
CA ASP A 954 -30.90 -5.27 4.06
C ASP A 954 -29.72 -4.26 4.28
N LEU A 955 -29.28 -3.49 3.28
CA LEU A 955 -28.25 -2.46 3.44
C LEU A 955 -28.70 -1.33 4.37
N GLY A 956 -30.00 -1.06 4.42
CA GLY A 956 -30.62 -0.13 5.36
C GLY A 956 -30.45 -0.55 6.82
N TYR A 957 -30.39 -1.87 7.11
CA TYR A 957 -30.03 -2.37 8.44
C TYR A 957 -28.65 -1.86 8.86
N PHE A 958 -27.64 -1.89 7.97
CA PHE A 958 -26.32 -1.35 8.29
C PHE A 958 -26.38 0.15 8.60
N VAL A 959 -27.05 0.93 7.74
CA VAL A 959 -27.18 2.38 7.93
C VAL A 959 -27.84 2.70 9.27
N VAL A 960 -28.93 2.00 9.63
CA VAL A 960 -29.65 2.19 10.90
C VAL A 960 -28.78 1.81 12.10
N ARG A 961 -28.02 0.71 12.03
CA ARG A 961 -27.08 0.32 13.09
C ARG A 961 -25.98 1.37 13.26
N PHE A 962 -25.39 1.87 12.18
CA PHE A 962 -24.40 2.95 12.24
C PHE A 962 -24.99 4.28 12.73
N LEU A 963 -26.23 4.60 12.37
CA LEU A 963 -26.95 5.76 12.91
C LEU A 963 -27.10 5.68 14.43
N ALA A 964 -27.49 4.52 14.96
CA ALA A 964 -27.63 4.31 16.40
C ALA A 964 -26.27 4.36 17.14
N MET A 965 -25.17 3.93 16.50
CA MET A 965 -23.81 4.04 17.08
C MET A 965 -23.28 5.48 17.06
N LEU A 966 -23.47 6.19 15.95
CA LEU A 966 -22.91 7.53 15.72
C LEU A 966 -23.71 8.63 16.39
N TYR A 967 -25.03 8.48 16.43
CA TYR A 967 -25.97 9.51 16.86
C TYR A 967 -27.02 8.99 17.85
N PRO A 968 -26.63 8.31 18.96
CA PRO A 968 -27.57 7.71 19.92
C PRO A 968 -28.47 8.76 20.61
N GLU A 969 -28.01 10.01 20.72
CA GLU A 969 -28.81 11.12 21.25
C GLU A 969 -29.98 11.51 20.34
N SER A 970 -29.82 11.31 19.03
CA SER A 970 -30.83 11.66 18.02
C SER A 970 -31.63 10.45 17.56
N CYS A 971 -30.98 9.31 17.30
CA CYS A 971 -31.63 8.06 16.91
C CYS A 971 -32.11 7.32 18.18
N LYS A 972 -33.34 7.60 18.61
CA LYS A 972 -33.88 7.17 19.90
C LYS A 972 -34.33 5.71 19.93
N ALA A 973 -34.60 5.11 18.77
CA ALA A 973 -34.92 3.70 18.61
C ALA A 973 -34.68 3.25 17.17
N GLN A 974 -34.45 1.95 17.01
CA GLN A 974 -34.16 1.31 15.73
C GLN A 974 -35.03 0.06 15.56
N HIS A 975 -35.71 -0.04 14.41
CA HIS A 975 -36.46 -1.22 14.00
C HIS A 975 -35.80 -1.82 12.75
N ILE A 976 -35.49 -3.12 12.79
CA ILE A 976 -34.83 -3.82 11.69
C ILE A 976 -35.64 -5.04 11.28
N ASN A 977 -35.63 -5.38 9.99
CA ASN A 977 -36.29 -6.58 9.45
C ASN A 977 -35.32 -7.54 8.74
N MET A 978 -34.02 -7.25 8.80
CA MET A 978 -32.92 -8.15 8.46
C MET A 978 -31.88 -8.02 9.59
N CYS A 979 -31.29 -9.14 10.03
CA CYS A 979 -30.44 -9.12 11.21
C CYS A 979 -29.30 -10.13 11.09
N HIS A 980 -28.07 -9.67 11.35
CA HIS A 980 -26.86 -10.49 11.43
C HIS A 980 -26.30 -10.47 12.86
N PRO A 981 -26.93 -11.17 13.82
CA PRO A 981 -26.43 -11.17 15.19
C PRO A 981 -25.08 -11.87 15.33
N PRO A 982 -24.26 -11.50 16.34
CA PRO A 982 -23.02 -12.21 16.61
C PRO A 982 -23.31 -13.63 17.06
N GLU A 983 -22.37 -14.54 16.81
CA GLU A 983 -22.41 -15.87 17.41
C GLU A 983 -22.24 -15.74 18.93
N ILE A 984 -23.20 -16.30 19.67
CA ILE A 984 -23.13 -16.36 21.14
C ILE A 984 -22.40 -17.63 21.57
N SER A 985 -21.61 -17.53 22.63
CA SER A 985 -20.87 -18.64 23.23
C SER A 985 -20.78 -18.48 24.73
N ALA A 986 -20.46 -19.55 25.46
CA ALA A 986 -20.25 -19.50 26.90
C ALA A 986 -19.23 -18.42 27.31
N ALA A 987 -18.22 -18.19 26.46
CA ALA A 987 -17.15 -17.23 26.71
C ALA A 987 -17.57 -15.77 26.43
N SER A 988 -18.43 -15.53 25.44
CA SER A 988 -18.82 -14.17 25.02
C SER A 988 -20.08 -13.68 25.71
N HIS A 989 -21.08 -14.55 25.87
CA HIS A 989 -22.41 -14.23 26.38
C HIS A 989 -22.92 -15.37 27.29
N PRO A 990 -22.29 -15.62 28.45
CA PRO A 990 -22.55 -16.80 29.29
C PRO A 990 -24.03 -16.98 29.65
N VAL A 991 -24.75 -15.89 29.92
CA VAL A 991 -26.18 -15.93 30.25
C VAL A 991 -27.03 -16.29 29.03
N LEU A 992 -26.79 -15.67 27.87
CA LEU A 992 -27.53 -15.97 26.64
C LEU A 992 -27.18 -17.37 26.12
N TRP A 993 -25.94 -17.81 26.30
CA TRP A 993 -25.48 -19.15 25.95
C TRP A 993 -26.18 -20.23 26.78
N ALA A 994 -26.23 -20.07 28.10
CA ALA A 994 -26.94 -21.01 28.97
C ALA A 994 -28.44 -21.07 28.64
N GLN A 995 -29.06 -19.93 28.30
CA GLN A 995 -30.46 -19.88 27.84
C GLN A 995 -30.64 -20.59 26.50
N PHE A 996 -29.68 -20.42 25.57
CA PHE A 996 -29.68 -21.09 24.28
C PHE A 996 -29.52 -22.61 24.42
N GLU A 997 -28.59 -23.08 25.25
CA GLU A 997 -28.41 -24.52 25.52
C GLU A 997 -29.63 -25.15 26.19
N ALA A 998 -30.32 -24.40 27.05
CA ALA A 998 -31.53 -24.86 27.73
C ALA A 998 -32.78 -24.85 26.83
N THR A 999 -32.74 -24.21 25.66
CA THR A 999 -33.89 -24.04 24.77
C THR A 999 -33.66 -24.71 23.43
N PRO A 1000 -34.35 -25.82 23.11
CA PRO A 1000 -34.25 -26.43 21.79
C PRO A 1000 -34.65 -25.45 20.69
N LEU A 1001 -33.90 -25.46 19.57
CA LEU A 1001 -34.26 -24.70 18.37
C LEU A 1001 -35.68 -25.10 17.92
N THR A 1002 -36.52 -24.11 17.67
CA THR A 1002 -37.86 -24.34 17.12
C THR A 1002 -37.76 -24.83 15.67
N GLU A 1003 -38.81 -25.47 15.16
CA GLU A 1003 -38.86 -25.87 13.74
C GLU A 1003 -38.75 -24.65 12.80
N HIS A 1004 -39.29 -23.50 13.20
CA HIS A 1004 -39.14 -22.24 12.47
C HIS A 1004 -37.68 -21.75 12.45
N GLU A 1005 -36.95 -21.87 13.56
CA GLU A 1005 -35.52 -21.52 13.60
C GLU A 1005 -34.67 -22.49 12.77
N LYS A 1006 -34.97 -23.80 12.82
CA LYS A 1006 -34.30 -24.80 11.97
C LYS A 1006 -34.54 -24.53 10.48
N ALA A 1007 -35.78 -24.21 10.08
CA ALA A 1007 -36.12 -23.84 8.71
C ALA A 1007 -35.40 -22.55 8.28
N GLY A 1008 -35.31 -21.55 9.17
CA GLY A 1008 -34.55 -20.32 8.92
C GLY A 1008 -33.05 -20.56 8.73
N ILE A 1009 -32.44 -21.43 9.55
CA ILE A 1009 -31.03 -21.83 9.38
C ILE A 1009 -30.83 -22.53 8.03
N ALA A 1010 -31.74 -23.42 7.64
CA ALA A 1010 -31.70 -24.09 6.34
C ALA A 1010 -31.83 -23.09 5.17
N ARG A 1011 -32.73 -22.11 5.26
CA ARG A 1011 -32.86 -21.01 4.29
C ARG A 1011 -31.59 -20.17 4.19
N SER A 1012 -30.99 -19.82 5.33
CA SER A 1012 -29.73 -19.06 5.37
C SER A 1012 -28.57 -19.84 4.74
N ARG A 1013 -28.54 -21.16 4.93
CA ARG A 1013 -27.57 -22.05 4.29
C ARG A 1013 -27.77 -22.08 2.78
N TRP A 1014 -29.00 -22.32 2.32
CA TRP A 1014 -29.33 -22.28 0.90
C TRP A 1014 -28.93 -20.95 0.26
N PHE A 1015 -29.24 -19.82 0.90
CA PHE A 1015 -28.85 -18.51 0.36
C PHE A 1015 -27.33 -18.35 0.26
N ARG A 1016 -26.56 -18.85 1.24
CA ARG A 1016 -25.11 -18.83 1.21
C ARG A 1016 -24.53 -19.70 0.09
N GLU A 1017 -25.12 -20.87 -0.14
CA GLU A 1017 -24.63 -21.87 -1.11
C GLU A 1017 -25.05 -21.50 -2.54
N GLU A 1018 -26.28 -21.04 -2.75
CA GLU A 1018 -26.88 -20.84 -4.08
C GLU A 1018 -27.11 -19.36 -4.43
N GLY A 1019 -27.46 -18.52 -3.44
CA GLY A 1019 -27.90 -17.13 -3.67
C GLY A 1019 -26.84 -16.04 -3.48
N PHE A 1020 -25.62 -16.38 -3.02
CA PHE A 1020 -24.62 -15.39 -2.59
C PHE A 1020 -23.64 -14.93 -3.68
N GLY A 1021 -23.70 -15.53 -4.88
CA GLY A 1021 -22.74 -15.27 -5.97
C GLY A 1021 -22.64 -13.79 -6.39
N TYR A 1022 -23.77 -13.08 -6.42
CA TYR A 1022 -23.80 -11.63 -6.72
C TYR A 1022 -22.93 -10.84 -5.73
N ASN A 1023 -22.95 -11.20 -4.45
CA ASN A 1023 -22.24 -10.52 -3.38
C ASN A 1023 -20.73 -10.70 -3.54
N LEU A 1024 -20.28 -11.91 -3.87
CA LEU A 1024 -18.87 -12.20 -4.14
C LEU A 1024 -18.33 -11.38 -5.31
N LEU A 1025 -19.11 -11.27 -6.39
CA LEU A 1025 -18.71 -10.47 -7.54
C LEU A 1025 -18.67 -8.97 -7.22
N GLN A 1026 -19.72 -8.43 -6.58
CA GLN A 1026 -19.81 -7.01 -6.26
C GLN A 1026 -18.85 -6.58 -5.15
N SER A 1027 -18.53 -7.45 -4.20
CA SER A 1027 -17.59 -7.14 -3.12
C SER A 1027 -16.13 -7.13 -3.56
N THR A 1028 -15.80 -7.83 -4.65
CA THR A 1028 -14.41 -7.95 -5.13
C THR A 1028 -14.14 -7.12 -6.37
N ARG A 1029 -15.04 -7.11 -7.36
CA ARG A 1029 -14.86 -6.49 -8.68
C ARG A 1029 -16.15 -5.82 -9.17
N PRO A 1030 -16.73 -4.86 -8.41
CA PRO A 1030 -18.00 -4.22 -8.79
C PRO A 1030 -17.91 -3.48 -10.12
N GLN A 1031 -16.77 -2.86 -10.43
CA GLN A 1031 -16.58 -2.11 -11.68
C GLN A 1031 -16.65 -3.03 -12.91
N THR A 1032 -16.16 -4.27 -12.81
CA THR A 1032 -16.18 -5.25 -13.90
C THR A 1032 -17.60 -5.71 -14.20
N ALA A 1033 -18.36 -6.10 -13.16
CA ALA A 1033 -19.78 -6.44 -13.30
C ALA A 1033 -20.61 -5.26 -13.83
N GLY A 1034 -20.26 -4.05 -13.38
CA GLY A 1034 -20.93 -2.81 -13.74
C GLY A 1034 -20.91 -2.50 -15.24
N TYR A 1035 -19.88 -2.92 -15.99
CA TYR A 1035 -19.84 -2.71 -17.43
C TYR A 1035 -20.95 -3.49 -18.15
N ALA A 1036 -21.20 -4.75 -17.77
CA ALA A 1036 -22.26 -5.56 -18.36
C ALA A 1036 -23.65 -4.99 -18.04
N ILE A 1037 -23.87 -4.61 -16.78
CA ILE A 1037 -25.14 -4.06 -16.29
C ILE A 1037 -25.44 -2.68 -16.89
N THR A 1038 -24.41 -1.87 -17.11
CA THR A 1038 -24.56 -0.55 -17.76
C THR A 1038 -24.81 -0.68 -19.26
N ALA A 1039 -24.15 -1.65 -19.92
CA ALA A 1039 -24.25 -1.84 -21.37
C ALA A 1039 -25.61 -2.42 -21.80
N SER A 1040 -26.23 -3.27 -20.96
CA SER A 1040 -27.44 -4.00 -21.32
C SER A 1040 -28.55 -3.87 -20.27
N PRO A 1041 -29.70 -3.25 -20.60
CA PRO A 1041 -30.87 -3.26 -19.72
C PRO A 1041 -31.42 -4.67 -19.50
N VAL A 1042 -31.24 -5.59 -20.45
CA VAL A 1042 -31.61 -7.01 -20.29
C VAL A 1042 -30.73 -7.69 -19.23
N ALA A 1043 -29.44 -7.35 -19.18
CA ALA A 1043 -28.56 -7.83 -18.11
C ALA A 1043 -28.97 -7.26 -16.74
N LEU A 1044 -29.28 -5.96 -16.65
CA LEU A 1044 -29.81 -5.35 -15.41
C LEU A 1044 -31.14 -6.00 -14.97
N LEU A 1045 -32.04 -6.26 -15.92
CA LEU A 1045 -33.32 -6.94 -15.69
C LEU A 1045 -33.10 -8.33 -15.08
N ALA A 1046 -32.28 -9.16 -15.71
CA ALA A 1046 -31.95 -10.48 -15.18
C ALA A 1046 -31.27 -10.39 -13.80
N TRP A 1047 -30.33 -9.44 -13.65
CA TRP A 1047 -29.54 -9.28 -12.43
C TRP A 1047 -30.39 -8.94 -11.20
N ILE A 1048 -31.46 -8.16 -11.37
CA ILE A 1048 -32.36 -7.76 -10.26
C ILE A 1048 -33.57 -8.68 -10.15
N TYR A 1049 -34.21 -9.08 -11.26
CA TYR A 1049 -35.48 -9.81 -11.22
C TYR A 1049 -35.35 -11.20 -10.56
N GLU A 1050 -34.22 -11.87 -10.77
CA GLU A 1050 -33.90 -13.12 -10.06
C GLU A 1050 -34.01 -12.96 -8.54
N LYS A 1051 -33.62 -11.81 -7.99
CA LYS A 1051 -33.63 -11.56 -6.55
C LYS A 1051 -35.05 -11.25 -6.08
N LEU A 1052 -35.83 -10.53 -6.90
CA LEU A 1052 -37.26 -10.30 -6.64
C LEU A 1052 -38.04 -11.63 -6.59
N HIS A 1053 -37.65 -12.61 -7.41
CA HIS A 1053 -38.21 -13.96 -7.39
C HIS A 1053 -37.71 -14.76 -6.16
N ASP A 1054 -36.40 -14.95 -6.04
CA ASP A 1054 -35.81 -15.90 -5.09
C ASP A 1054 -35.86 -15.45 -3.63
N TRP A 1055 -35.83 -14.13 -3.38
CA TRP A 1055 -35.76 -13.57 -2.03
C TRP A 1055 -37.14 -13.21 -1.46
N ALA A 1056 -38.18 -13.18 -2.29
CA ALA A 1056 -39.55 -13.04 -1.85
C ALA A 1056 -40.15 -14.38 -1.38
N ASP A 1057 -41.27 -14.33 -0.66
CA ASP A 1057 -42.06 -15.51 -0.28
C ASP A 1057 -43.20 -15.72 -1.27
N ASP A 1058 -42.84 -16.17 -2.48
CA ASP A 1058 -43.76 -16.42 -3.60
C ASP A 1058 -44.66 -15.20 -3.93
N TYR A 1059 -44.16 -13.99 -3.68
CA TYR A 1059 -44.91 -12.76 -3.95
C TYR A 1059 -45.19 -12.63 -5.46
N PRO A 1060 -46.46 -12.46 -5.87
CA PRO A 1060 -46.83 -12.43 -7.29
C PRO A 1060 -46.53 -11.06 -7.90
N TRP A 1061 -45.25 -10.78 -8.17
CA TRP A 1061 -44.83 -9.56 -8.84
C TRP A 1061 -45.54 -9.40 -10.17
N THR A 1062 -46.26 -8.29 -10.35
CA THR A 1062 -46.73 -7.92 -11.68
C THR A 1062 -45.57 -7.41 -12.52
N ASP A 1063 -45.65 -7.60 -13.84
CA ASP A 1063 -44.62 -7.10 -14.76
C ASP A 1063 -44.40 -5.58 -14.62
N ASP A 1064 -45.47 -4.81 -14.39
CA ASP A 1064 -45.38 -3.36 -14.12
C ASP A 1064 -44.64 -3.06 -12.81
N GLU A 1065 -44.89 -3.79 -11.72
CA GLU A 1065 -44.20 -3.58 -10.44
C GLU A 1065 -42.70 -3.87 -10.59
N ALA A 1066 -42.35 -5.03 -11.16
CA ALA A 1066 -40.97 -5.45 -11.33
C ALA A 1066 -40.19 -4.50 -12.26
N LEU A 1067 -40.78 -4.11 -13.39
CA LEU A 1067 -40.11 -3.20 -14.32
C LEU A 1067 -40.06 -1.76 -13.81
N THR A 1068 -41.01 -1.31 -12.97
CA THR A 1068 -40.88 -0.03 -12.27
C THR A 1068 -39.66 -0.05 -11.34
N TRP A 1069 -39.54 -1.13 -10.55
CA TRP A 1069 -38.42 -1.33 -9.62
C TRP A 1069 -37.06 -1.28 -10.33
N ILE A 1070 -36.94 -1.99 -11.45
CA ILE A 1070 -35.70 -2.08 -12.25
C ILE A 1070 -35.42 -0.79 -13.03
N SER A 1071 -36.46 -0.11 -13.51
CA SER A 1071 -36.31 1.16 -14.24
C SER A 1071 -35.74 2.27 -13.36
N ILE A 1072 -36.01 2.27 -12.05
CA ILE A 1072 -35.39 3.22 -11.11
C ILE A 1072 -33.85 3.07 -11.09
N TYR A 1073 -33.34 1.84 -11.19
CA TYR A 1073 -31.90 1.59 -11.31
C TYR A 1073 -31.35 2.03 -12.67
N TYR A 1074 -32.04 1.69 -13.75
CA TYR A 1074 -31.63 2.08 -15.10
C TYR A 1074 -31.56 3.61 -15.26
N PHE A 1075 -32.55 4.33 -14.73
CA PHE A 1075 -32.64 5.78 -14.79
C PHE A 1075 -31.97 6.51 -13.61
N SER A 1076 -31.27 5.79 -12.73
CA SER A 1076 -30.63 6.37 -11.55
C SER A 1076 -29.63 7.47 -11.93
N THR A 1077 -29.49 8.46 -11.06
CA THR A 1077 -28.60 9.62 -11.31
C THR A 1077 -27.13 9.22 -11.40
N ALA A 1078 -26.71 8.25 -10.58
CA ALA A 1078 -25.35 7.73 -10.58
C ALA A 1078 -25.10 6.66 -11.68
N GLY A 1079 -26.15 6.19 -12.35
CA GLY A 1079 -26.11 5.14 -13.36
C GLY A 1079 -26.30 3.73 -12.78
N ALA A 1080 -26.74 2.80 -13.63
CA ALA A 1080 -27.20 1.45 -13.26
C ALA A 1080 -26.20 0.58 -12.47
N ALA A 1081 -24.90 0.83 -12.60
CA ALA A 1081 -23.86 0.08 -11.89
C ALA A 1081 -23.46 0.67 -10.53
N ALA A 1082 -23.90 1.89 -10.19
CA ALA A 1082 -23.36 2.60 -9.03
C ALA A 1082 -23.70 1.90 -7.70
N SER A 1083 -24.90 1.32 -7.60
CA SER A 1083 -25.38 0.60 -6.39
C SER A 1083 -24.52 -0.61 -6.01
N GLN A 1084 -23.60 -1.06 -6.87
CA GLN A 1084 -22.71 -2.19 -6.60
C GLN A 1084 -21.51 -1.79 -5.73
N ARG A 1085 -21.13 -0.51 -5.72
CA ARG A 1085 -19.89 -0.01 -5.09
C ARG A 1085 -19.86 -0.26 -3.58
N ILE A 1086 -21.00 -0.12 -2.90
CA ILE A 1086 -21.09 -0.27 -1.44
C ILE A 1086 -20.68 -1.67 -0.97
N TYR A 1087 -20.84 -2.71 -1.79
CA TYR A 1087 -20.41 -4.07 -1.44
C TYR A 1087 -18.88 -4.15 -1.35
N TYR A 1088 -18.16 -3.48 -2.25
CA TYR A 1088 -16.70 -3.40 -2.19
C TYR A 1088 -16.25 -2.55 -1.00
N GLU A 1089 -16.89 -1.40 -0.78
CA GLU A 1089 -16.57 -0.50 0.34
C GLU A 1089 -16.84 -1.13 1.71
N LYS A 1090 -17.88 -1.97 1.81
CA LYS A 1090 -18.17 -2.78 2.99
C LYS A 1090 -17.07 -3.79 3.29
N THR A 1091 -16.62 -4.54 2.28
CA THR A 1091 -15.65 -5.64 2.44
C THR A 1091 -14.22 -5.13 2.60
N HIS A 1092 -13.86 -4.01 1.96
CA HIS A 1092 -12.52 -3.42 2.02
C HIS A 1092 -12.44 -2.25 3.02
N ARG A 1093 -13.27 -2.30 4.06
CA ARG A 1093 -13.41 -1.24 5.05
C ARG A 1093 -12.09 -0.99 5.79
N THR A 1094 -11.61 0.25 5.72
CA THR A 1094 -10.45 0.72 6.49
C THR A 1094 -10.87 1.14 7.91
N PRO A 1095 -10.33 0.54 8.99
CA PRO A 1095 -10.66 0.92 10.37
C PRO A 1095 -10.41 2.40 10.66
N ARG A 1096 -11.30 3.03 11.44
CA ARG A 1096 -11.20 4.45 11.85
C ARG A 1096 -11.52 4.59 13.34
N ASN A 1097 -11.09 5.71 13.95
CA ASN A 1097 -11.37 5.98 15.36
C ASN A 1097 -12.88 5.90 15.63
N GLY A 1098 -13.30 5.03 16.56
CA GLY A 1098 -14.70 4.74 16.89
C GLY A 1098 -15.23 3.40 16.33
N PHE A 1099 -14.62 2.90 15.25
CA PHE A 1099 -15.01 1.66 14.56
C PHE A 1099 -13.77 0.87 14.09
N PRO A 1100 -13.14 0.11 15.00
CA PRO A 1100 -11.84 -0.51 14.81
C PRO A 1100 -11.82 -1.80 13.96
N LEU A 1101 -12.98 -2.38 13.64
CA LEU A 1101 -13.09 -3.69 12.97
C LEU A 1101 -13.06 -3.54 11.45
N LYS A 1102 -12.32 -4.40 10.76
CA LYS A 1102 -12.15 -4.33 9.29
C LYS A 1102 -13.38 -4.75 8.47
N ASP A 1103 -14.41 -5.28 9.12
CA ASP A 1103 -15.64 -5.72 8.47
C ASP A 1103 -16.83 -5.00 9.09
N ALA A 1104 -17.64 -4.35 8.26
CA ALA A 1104 -18.84 -3.64 8.73
C ALA A 1104 -19.85 -4.59 9.39
N HIS A 1105 -19.90 -5.87 9.01
CA HIS A 1105 -20.75 -6.88 9.65
C HIS A 1105 -20.41 -7.04 11.14
N LEU A 1106 -19.11 -7.06 11.46
CA LEU A 1106 -18.66 -7.18 12.85
C LEU A 1106 -18.94 -5.91 13.66
N GLU A 1107 -18.90 -4.72 13.03
CA GLU A 1107 -19.25 -3.47 13.71
C GLU A 1107 -20.74 -3.42 14.07
N VAL A 1108 -21.63 -3.76 13.14
CA VAL A 1108 -23.09 -3.66 13.37
C VAL A 1108 -23.62 -4.71 14.36
N GLN A 1109 -22.85 -5.78 14.60
CA GLN A 1109 -23.10 -6.82 15.61
C GLN A 1109 -22.90 -6.36 17.06
N ARG A 1110 -22.21 -5.24 17.27
CA ARG A 1110 -21.92 -4.72 18.62
C ARG A 1110 -23.21 -4.43 19.40
N TYR A 1111 -23.13 -4.53 20.72
CA TYR A 1111 -24.21 -4.08 21.59
C TYR A 1111 -24.33 -2.55 21.51
N ILE A 1112 -25.51 -2.06 21.13
CA ILE A 1112 -25.84 -0.63 21.09
C ILE A 1112 -26.96 -0.38 22.09
N ASP A 1113 -26.74 0.52 23.05
CA ASP A 1113 -27.72 0.89 24.07
C ASP A 1113 -28.78 1.88 23.53
N VAL A 1114 -29.42 1.49 22.44
CA VAL A 1114 -30.54 2.19 21.81
C VAL A 1114 -31.62 1.12 21.55
N PRO A 1115 -32.87 1.32 22.03
CA PRO A 1115 -33.97 0.36 21.89
C PRO A 1115 -34.06 -0.26 20.50
N LEU A 1116 -33.99 -1.59 20.45
CA LEU A 1116 -33.96 -2.39 19.24
C LEU A 1116 -35.25 -3.19 19.07
N GLY A 1117 -35.85 -3.09 17.89
CA GLY A 1117 -36.95 -3.95 17.44
C GLY A 1117 -36.53 -4.82 16.27
N TYR A 1118 -36.97 -6.08 16.25
CA TYR A 1118 -36.71 -7.01 15.14
C TYR A 1118 -37.99 -7.69 14.65
N SER A 1119 -38.26 -7.58 13.35
CA SER A 1119 -39.33 -8.33 12.67
C SER A 1119 -38.71 -9.42 11.80
N ARG A 1120 -38.97 -10.68 12.15
CA ARG A 1120 -38.41 -11.85 11.47
C ARG A 1120 -39.40 -12.42 10.46
N PHE A 1121 -39.06 -12.34 9.19
CA PHE A 1121 -39.83 -12.93 8.09
C PHE A 1121 -39.19 -14.26 7.63
N PRO A 1122 -39.98 -15.33 7.37
CA PRO A 1122 -39.47 -16.69 7.20
C PRO A 1122 -38.65 -16.93 5.93
N LYS A 1123 -38.73 -16.07 4.91
CA LYS A 1123 -37.94 -16.19 3.66
C LYS A 1123 -36.82 -15.17 3.53
N GLU A 1124 -36.55 -14.39 4.58
CA GLU A 1124 -35.39 -13.50 4.65
C GLU A 1124 -34.08 -14.26 4.37
N ILE A 1125 -33.08 -13.58 3.80
CA ILE A 1125 -31.84 -14.18 3.30
C ILE A 1125 -30.89 -14.59 4.42
N VAL A 1126 -31.08 -14.04 5.64
CA VAL A 1126 -30.32 -14.39 6.85
C VAL A 1126 -31.25 -14.53 8.05
N LEU A 1127 -31.28 -15.72 8.61
CA LEU A 1127 -32.20 -16.15 9.67
C LEU A 1127 -31.46 -17.01 10.71
N LEU A 1128 -30.89 -16.35 11.71
CA LEU A 1128 -30.21 -16.98 12.87
C LEU A 1128 -31.15 -17.06 14.09
N PRO A 1129 -30.89 -17.87 15.13
CA PRO A 1129 -31.79 -18.02 16.28
C PRO A 1129 -32.14 -16.68 16.94
N ASN A 1130 -33.41 -16.49 17.34
CA ASN A 1130 -33.89 -15.19 17.82
C ASN A 1130 -33.18 -14.73 19.10
N ILE A 1131 -32.75 -15.68 19.93
CA ILE A 1131 -32.03 -15.38 21.17
C ILE A 1131 -30.69 -14.66 20.91
N TRP A 1132 -30.07 -14.84 19.74
CA TRP A 1132 -28.79 -14.19 19.40
C TRP A 1132 -28.96 -12.67 19.20
N VAL A 1133 -30.15 -12.22 18.80
CA VAL A 1133 -30.44 -10.78 18.61
C VAL A 1133 -30.32 -9.99 19.92
N LYS A 1134 -30.53 -10.64 21.08
CA LYS A 1134 -30.37 -10.00 22.39
C LYS A 1134 -28.92 -9.56 22.68
N ALA A 1135 -27.94 -10.08 21.94
CA ALA A 1135 -26.53 -9.65 22.05
C ALA A 1135 -26.27 -8.27 21.40
N MET A 1136 -27.22 -7.73 20.64
CA MET A 1136 -27.00 -6.52 19.81
C MET A 1136 -27.53 -5.23 20.44
N GLY A 1137 -28.29 -5.30 21.53
CA GLY A 1137 -28.86 -4.13 22.21
C GLY A 1137 -30.08 -4.47 23.06
N PRO A 1138 -30.72 -3.47 23.68
CA PRO A 1138 -31.99 -3.64 24.39
C PRO A 1138 -33.09 -4.05 23.41
N LEU A 1139 -33.34 -5.36 23.27
CA LEU A 1139 -34.39 -5.90 22.41
C LEU A 1139 -35.77 -5.67 23.05
N VAL A 1140 -36.44 -4.60 22.64
CA VAL A 1140 -37.74 -4.14 23.19
C VAL A 1140 -38.94 -4.57 22.35
N PHE A 1141 -38.70 -5.09 21.15
CA PHE A 1141 -39.73 -5.65 20.28
C PHE A 1141 -39.15 -6.82 19.46
N LEU A 1142 -39.88 -7.93 19.40
CA LEU A 1142 -39.56 -9.08 18.56
C LEU A 1142 -40.86 -9.66 18.02
N ALA A 1143 -40.97 -9.79 16.71
CA ALA A 1143 -42.07 -10.49 16.06
C ALA A 1143 -41.53 -11.57 15.12
N GLU A 1144 -42.14 -12.75 15.15
CA GLU A 1144 -41.83 -13.85 14.24
C GLU A 1144 -43.07 -14.17 13.39
N HIS A 1145 -42.91 -14.06 12.08
CA HIS A 1145 -44.01 -14.14 11.11
C HIS A 1145 -44.07 -15.49 10.41
N LYS A 1146 -45.28 -15.86 9.95
CA LYS A 1146 -45.52 -17.12 9.23
C LYS A 1146 -45.35 -17.02 7.71
N LYS A 1147 -45.29 -15.81 7.17
CA LYS A 1147 -45.15 -15.50 5.74
C LYS A 1147 -44.28 -14.27 5.55
N GLY A 1148 -43.78 -14.08 4.33
CA GLY A 1148 -43.01 -12.92 3.88
C GLY A 1148 -41.52 -13.20 3.70
N GLY A 1149 -40.91 -12.48 2.75
CA GLY A 1149 -39.49 -12.55 2.45
C GLY A 1149 -38.73 -11.25 2.70
N HIS A 1150 -37.72 -11.04 1.88
CA HIS A 1150 -36.74 -9.97 2.00
C HIS A 1150 -37.33 -8.56 1.80
N PHE A 1151 -38.41 -8.44 1.01
CA PHE A 1151 -39.03 -7.17 0.66
C PHE A 1151 -40.25 -6.88 1.54
N ALA A 1152 -40.09 -6.96 2.87
CA ALA A 1152 -41.19 -6.91 3.83
C ALA A 1152 -42.13 -5.71 3.67
N ALA A 1153 -41.61 -4.51 3.39
CA ALA A 1153 -42.40 -3.30 3.14
C ALA A 1153 -43.29 -3.40 1.90
N TRP A 1154 -42.98 -4.31 0.98
CA TRP A 1154 -43.72 -4.53 -0.26
C TRP A 1154 -44.60 -5.78 -0.23
N GLU A 1155 -44.09 -6.88 0.33
CA GLU A 1155 -44.75 -8.19 0.37
C GLU A 1155 -45.86 -8.23 1.43
N LEU A 1156 -45.59 -7.68 2.62
CA LEU A 1156 -46.52 -7.67 3.76
C LEU A 1156 -46.58 -6.28 4.41
N PRO A 1157 -47.02 -5.24 3.66
CA PRO A 1157 -46.98 -3.86 4.11
C PRO A 1157 -47.76 -3.63 5.41
N GLU A 1158 -48.92 -4.27 5.58
CA GLU A 1158 -49.75 -4.13 6.79
C GLU A 1158 -49.06 -4.74 8.01
N VAL A 1159 -48.33 -5.84 7.83
CA VAL A 1159 -47.64 -6.55 8.92
C VAL A 1159 -46.47 -5.71 9.43
N LEU A 1160 -45.63 -5.20 8.53
CA LEU A 1160 -44.51 -4.34 8.93
C LEU A 1160 -44.97 -3.05 9.61
N VAL A 1161 -46.05 -2.44 9.10
CA VAL A 1161 -46.65 -1.25 9.74
C VAL A 1161 -47.23 -1.59 11.11
N GLN A 1162 -47.89 -2.74 11.25
CA GLN A 1162 -48.42 -3.18 12.53
C GLN A 1162 -47.30 -3.42 13.55
N ASP A 1163 -46.17 -3.98 13.14
CA ASP A 1163 -44.99 -4.15 14.01
C ASP A 1163 -44.45 -2.81 14.50
N LEU A 1164 -44.28 -1.83 13.61
CA LEU A 1164 -43.87 -0.46 13.97
C LEU A 1164 -44.89 0.17 14.94
N ARG A 1165 -46.18 0.07 14.64
CA ARG A 1165 -47.25 0.59 15.51
C ARG A 1165 -47.29 -0.11 16.87
N THR A 1166 -46.94 -1.39 16.94
CA THR A 1166 -46.90 -2.15 18.18
C THR A 1166 -45.68 -1.76 19.01
N MET A 1167 -44.51 -1.62 18.38
CA MET A 1167 -43.27 -1.21 19.06
C MET A 1167 -43.39 0.21 19.65
N PHE A 1168 -43.95 1.14 18.89
CA PHE A 1168 -44.03 2.57 19.26
C PHE A 1168 -45.37 3.01 19.85
N GLY A 1169 -46.40 2.14 19.83
CA GLY A 1169 -47.73 2.44 20.36
C GLY A 1169 -47.81 2.27 21.88
N LYS A 1170 -48.94 2.65 22.47
CA LYS A 1170 -49.18 2.54 23.92
C LYS A 1170 -48.96 1.10 24.40
N GLY A 1171 -48.09 0.91 25.39
CA GLY A 1171 -47.71 -0.40 25.91
C GLY A 1171 -46.59 -1.11 25.13
N GLY A 1172 -46.16 -0.54 24.01
CA GLY A 1172 -44.99 -0.99 23.26
C GLY A 1172 -43.67 -0.63 23.96
N GLY A 1173 -42.64 -1.43 23.72
CA GLY A 1173 -41.34 -1.29 24.39
C GLY A 1173 -40.53 -0.02 24.04
N ALA A 1174 -40.97 0.74 23.03
CA ALA A 1174 -40.39 2.05 22.67
C ALA A 1174 -41.44 3.18 22.66
N TYR A 1175 -42.56 3.01 23.38
CA TYR A 1175 -43.57 4.06 23.51
C TYR A 1175 -42.98 5.34 24.13
N GLY A 1176 -43.23 6.49 23.49
CA GLY A 1176 -42.79 7.79 24.01
C GLY A 1176 -41.27 8.01 24.02
N VAL A 1177 -40.51 7.19 23.26
CA VAL A 1177 -39.04 7.26 23.23
C VAL A 1177 -38.51 8.56 22.62
N VAL A 1178 -39.31 9.24 21.79
CA VAL A 1178 -39.03 10.60 21.30
C VAL A 1178 -39.83 11.60 22.16
N PRO A 1179 -39.16 12.46 22.94
CA PRO A 1179 -39.83 13.40 23.82
C PRO A 1179 -40.84 14.29 23.10
N GLY A 1180 -42.07 14.34 23.61
CA GLY A 1180 -43.15 15.17 23.06
C GLY A 1180 -43.73 14.70 21.72
N LYS A 1181 -43.31 13.53 21.20
CA LYS A 1181 -43.82 12.92 19.97
C LYS A 1181 -44.32 11.51 20.27
N SER A 1182 -45.51 11.41 20.84
CA SER A 1182 -46.11 10.12 21.22
C SER A 1182 -46.67 9.34 20.02
N GLY A 1183 -46.93 10.01 18.89
CA GLY A 1183 -47.61 9.42 17.75
C GLY A 1183 -49.14 9.53 17.80
N TYR A 1184 -49.72 10.07 18.87
CA TYR A 1184 -51.17 10.16 19.08
C TYR A 1184 -51.62 11.62 19.20
N ASP A 1185 -52.87 11.92 18.85
CA ASP A 1185 -53.50 13.20 19.21
C ASP A 1185 -53.64 13.27 20.74
N GLN A 1186 -53.26 14.40 21.33
CA GLN A 1186 -53.50 14.70 22.76
C GLN A 1186 -54.91 15.22 22.99
#